data_AF-A0A662E7Q2-F1
#
_entry.id   AF-A0A662E7Q2-F1
#
_cell.length_a   1.000
_cell.length_b   1.000
_cell.length_c   1.000
_cell.angle_alpha   90.00
_cell.angle_beta   90.00
_cell.angle_gamma   90.00
#
_symmetry.space_group_name_H-M   'P 1'
#
loop_
_entity.id
_entity.type
_entity.pdbx_description
1 polymer ?
#
loop_
_entity_poly.entity_id
_entity_poly.type
_entity_poly.pdbx_seq_one_letter_code
_entity_poly.pdbx_strand_id
1 'polypeptide(L)'
;MSVAHRLDSGIAPELTDFGIQTVQFQARLSVAEDFPATRNQLQHRMQAVFSLLQYPEQLTVLLDGGTALVFTFSDETGDRHYRLVLEFVPSSHFLRIIMEDEADLHLDLARMSHRKVSVGDDFLFLPDRERVVLELFQSIHGVSHNQQTEYDEIPQRQKALFANLRKGGIADLGKIKFHWSNADLQMILDNSDRSMKWFLDKVLFLLEHRQVLRNLATGRLLHVKDRSYSAFLDLSQGGKVLNISFNRPRKIREMDAYVDRMPRVRDWVEEAEGKMAGVRVFLIHHMTAEILGMIHGMDRLATPFLHVLFVKYQGLVPDSFLESIGSLPADRFQFHALRHVRVDSSIEGAYRLSNQYSPIARLQELETVLETGERDFFSAMRLTAGHLFFRDAVKARQKGESILLVEDGGYLAPEINRLSLEERTLGETLSNFKLTSITEELPVEEKEMKLKNWLESFFAGSVEHTRNGYDYLEEVEERFHTLAFPAATIAVSDLKRGEEAMGTSTSIVHAVESILHGQGKMLCYRNVVVLGSRGAIGSNLVCEFQNRLSEGWIAGVDTAVDHSPGKREIPETRTVEELGEGRLRDLDLFVGVTGKSILSREFLNWLLLNGEKPNLYFASGSTKTVEFASLIQLLQDIRSGAISSIDGTKVRLETMDIRDPQTGVIQGSQYRLSMGPKNGKGERVRNIYLLAGGMPVNFLYYGVPSEMFDRVLKQLMQLSCWLVEQHKTGQPVPAKILAVDKEISLQELGDES
;
A
#
# COMPACT_ATOMS: atom_id res chain seq x y z
N MET A 1 -51.66 -28.99 0.12
CA MET A 1 -50.48 -29.50 -0.59
C MET A 1 -49.53 -30.14 0.42
N SER A 2 -49.00 -31.33 0.12
CA SER A 2 -47.95 -31.97 0.93
C SER A 2 -46.87 -32.48 -0.03
N VAL A 3 -45.63 -32.08 0.19
CA VAL A 3 -44.46 -32.52 -0.59
C VAL A 3 -43.46 -33.13 0.36
N ALA A 4 -43.02 -34.35 0.09
CA ALA A 4 -41.96 -35.01 0.85
C ALA A 4 -40.69 -35.06 0.01
N HIS A 5 -39.56 -34.70 0.60
CA HIS A 5 -38.25 -34.75 -0.02
C HIS A 5 -37.32 -35.59 0.86
N ARG A 6 -36.77 -36.66 0.29
CA ARG A 6 -35.77 -37.48 0.98
C ARG A 6 -34.46 -36.70 1.02
N LEU A 7 -33.89 -36.53 2.21
CA LEU A 7 -32.63 -35.81 2.35
C LEU A 7 -31.49 -36.66 1.78
N ASP A 8 -30.69 -36.05 0.93
CA ASP A 8 -29.37 -36.55 0.61
C ASP A 8 -28.43 -36.13 1.75
N SER A 9 -27.64 -37.08 2.27
CA SER A 9 -26.59 -36.78 3.26
C SER A 9 -25.58 -35.77 2.74
N GLY A 10 -25.55 -35.49 1.42
CA GLY A 10 -24.69 -34.51 0.79
C GLY A 10 -25.19 -33.08 0.81
N ILE A 11 -26.48 -32.90 1.08
CA ILE A 11 -27.13 -31.58 1.05
C ILE A 11 -27.29 -31.04 2.47
N ALA A 12 -27.67 -31.88 3.43
CA ALA A 12 -27.85 -31.49 4.83
C ALA A 12 -27.29 -32.57 5.77
N PRO A 13 -25.96 -32.74 5.82
CA PRO A 13 -25.32 -33.81 6.59
C PRO A 13 -25.68 -33.75 8.08
N GLU A 14 -25.89 -32.57 8.67
CA GLU A 14 -26.26 -32.47 10.08
C GLU A 14 -27.63 -33.08 10.30
N LEU A 15 -28.64 -32.72 9.50
CA LEU A 15 -29.97 -33.30 9.64
C LEU A 15 -29.91 -34.83 9.53
N THR A 16 -29.08 -35.37 8.63
CA THR A 16 -28.88 -36.82 8.52
C THR A 16 -28.09 -37.44 9.69
N ASP A 17 -27.07 -36.74 10.22
CA ASP A 17 -26.32 -37.18 11.41
C ASP A 17 -27.24 -37.27 12.63
N PHE A 18 -28.24 -36.40 12.71
CA PHE A 18 -29.29 -36.40 13.72
C PHE A 18 -30.44 -37.38 13.42
N GLY A 19 -30.31 -38.21 12.38
CA GLY A 19 -31.27 -39.26 12.06
C GLY A 19 -32.52 -38.79 11.31
N ILE A 20 -32.54 -37.56 10.77
CA ILE A 20 -33.61 -37.08 9.88
C ILE A 20 -33.31 -37.56 8.46
N GLN A 21 -34.21 -38.36 7.90
CA GLN A 21 -34.05 -38.95 6.56
C GLN A 21 -34.92 -38.28 5.49
N THR A 22 -35.95 -37.55 5.91
CA THR A 22 -36.92 -36.92 5.01
C THR A 22 -37.38 -35.59 5.60
N VAL A 23 -37.63 -34.60 4.74
CA VAL A 23 -38.32 -33.36 5.08
C VAL A 23 -39.68 -33.37 4.38
N GLN A 24 -40.75 -33.17 5.13
CA GLN A 24 -42.10 -33.05 4.61
C GLN A 24 -42.60 -31.62 4.77
N PHE A 25 -42.88 -30.93 3.66
CA PHE A 25 -43.48 -29.61 3.67
C PHE A 25 -44.99 -29.70 3.43
N GLN A 26 -45.77 -29.08 4.31
CA GLN A 26 -47.24 -29.05 4.25
C GLN A 26 -47.73 -27.61 4.27
N ALA A 27 -48.63 -27.28 3.36
CA ALA A 27 -49.34 -26.01 3.31
C ALA A 27 -50.76 -26.22 2.81
N ARG A 28 -51.73 -25.42 3.25
CA ARG A 28 -53.07 -25.43 2.64
C ARG A 28 -53.03 -24.91 1.21
N LEU A 29 -54.03 -25.30 0.42
CA LEU A 29 -54.11 -24.87 -0.98
C LEU A 29 -54.17 -23.34 -1.09
N SER A 30 -54.95 -22.70 -0.22
CA SER A 30 -55.06 -21.24 -0.08
C SER A 30 -53.73 -20.53 0.17
N VAL A 31 -52.80 -21.16 0.87
CA VAL A 31 -51.45 -20.61 1.13
C VAL A 31 -50.49 -20.95 -0.02
N ALA A 32 -50.64 -22.13 -0.61
CA ALA A 32 -49.79 -22.60 -1.71
C ALA A 32 -50.05 -21.89 -3.04
N GLU A 33 -51.26 -21.37 -3.26
CA GLU A 33 -51.64 -20.61 -4.46
C GLU A 33 -50.77 -19.34 -4.65
N ASP A 34 -50.27 -18.76 -3.56
CA ASP A 34 -49.43 -17.56 -3.58
C ASP A 34 -47.92 -17.85 -3.77
N PHE A 35 -47.52 -19.13 -3.79
CA PHE A 35 -46.12 -19.53 -3.91
C PHE A 35 -45.43 -19.04 -5.20
N PRO A 36 -46.06 -19.03 -6.38
CA PRO A 36 -45.42 -18.49 -7.58
C PRO A 36 -45.00 -17.02 -7.43
N ALA A 37 -45.81 -16.22 -6.72
CA ALA A 37 -45.55 -14.80 -6.49
C ALA A 37 -44.55 -14.56 -5.35
N THR A 38 -44.49 -15.44 -4.35
CA THR A 38 -43.67 -15.28 -3.14
C THR A 38 -42.45 -16.21 -3.08
N ARG A 39 -42.15 -16.93 -4.17
CA ARG A 39 -41.13 -17.99 -4.23
C ARG A 39 -39.78 -17.60 -3.63
N ASN A 40 -39.26 -16.44 -4.00
CA ASN A 40 -37.95 -15.96 -3.53
C ASN A 40 -37.95 -15.67 -2.03
N GLN A 41 -39.04 -15.08 -1.51
CA GLN A 41 -39.17 -14.80 -0.09
C GLN A 41 -39.33 -16.08 0.74
N LEU A 42 -40.12 -17.04 0.24
CA LEU A 42 -40.26 -18.35 0.89
C LEU A 42 -38.93 -19.08 0.92
N GLN A 43 -38.17 -19.07 -0.18
CA GLN A 43 -36.82 -19.65 -0.23
C GLN A 43 -35.89 -19.02 0.81
N HIS A 44 -35.86 -17.69 0.91
CA HIS A 44 -35.04 -16.98 1.89
C HIS A 44 -35.40 -17.33 3.34
N ARG A 45 -36.70 -17.43 3.65
CA ARG A 45 -37.18 -17.78 4.99
C ARG A 45 -36.95 -19.25 5.33
N MET A 46 -37.11 -20.15 4.36
CA MET A 46 -36.75 -21.57 4.55
C MET A 46 -35.24 -21.71 4.79
N GLN A 47 -34.40 -20.96 4.06
CA GLN A 47 -32.96 -20.90 4.33
C GLN A 47 -32.68 -20.40 5.76
N ALA A 48 -33.38 -19.35 6.22
CA ALA A 48 -33.26 -18.87 7.60
C ALA A 48 -33.62 -19.93 8.65
N VAL A 49 -34.72 -20.65 8.43
CA VAL A 49 -35.16 -21.74 9.31
C VAL A 49 -34.12 -22.85 9.36
N PHE A 50 -33.68 -23.37 8.21
CA PHE A 50 -32.69 -24.46 8.18
C PHE A 50 -31.34 -24.04 8.76
N SER A 51 -30.92 -22.80 8.50
CA SER A 51 -29.76 -22.18 9.14
C SER A 51 -29.88 -22.17 10.67
N LEU A 52 -31.02 -21.74 11.22
CA LEU A 52 -31.25 -21.72 12.66
C LEU A 52 -31.32 -23.13 13.28
N LEU A 53 -31.76 -24.14 12.52
CA LEU A 53 -31.70 -25.54 12.96
C LEU A 53 -30.26 -26.04 13.13
N GLN A 54 -29.26 -25.39 12.53
CA GLN A 54 -27.86 -25.78 12.74
C GLN A 54 -27.35 -25.40 14.15
N TYR A 55 -28.12 -24.65 14.94
CA TYR A 55 -27.78 -24.37 16.34
C TYR A 55 -28.13 -25.56 17.24
N PRO A 56 -27.15 -26.08 18.01
CA PRO A 56 -27.39 -27.24 18.88
C PRO A 56 -28.57 -27.06 19.83
N GLU A 57 -28.80 -25.84 20.35
CA GLU A 57 -29.90 -25.56 21.26
C GLU A 57 -31.28 -25.78 20.60
N GLN A 58 -31.49 -25.26 19.40
CA GLN A 58 -32.77 -25.40 18.70
C GLN A 58 -32.98 -26.84 18.24
N LEU A 59 -31.92 -27.46 17.75
CA LEU A 59 -31.97 -28.83 17.28
C LEU A 59 -32.23 -29.82 18.42
N THR A 60 -31.60 -29.62 19.58
CA THR A 60 -31.85 -30.44 20.78
C THR A 60 -33.31 -30.32 21.24
N VAL A 61 -33.86 -29.09 21.27
CA VAL A 61 -35.27 -28.87 21.64
C VAL A 61 -36.21 -29.60 20.68
N LEU A 62 -35.91 -29.55 19.39
CA LEU A 62 -36.71 -30.18 18.34
C LEU A 62 -36.63 -31.71 18.38
N LEU A 63 -35.45 -32.29 18.64
CA LEU A 63 -35.21 -33.73 18.55
C LEU A 63 -35.49 -34.47 19.88
N ASP A 64 -35.00 -33.95 21.00
CA ASP A 64 -35.06 -34.64 22.30
C ASP A 64 -36.29 -34.24 23.11
N GLY A 65 -36.82 -33.03 22.87
CA GLY A 65 -37.90 -32.44 23.66
C GLY A 65 -39.31 -32.69 23.13
N GLY A 66 -39.47 -33.36 21.97
CA GLY A 66 -40.76 -33.52 21.29
C GLY A 66 -41.52 -32.20 21.09
N THR A 67 -40.78 -31.08 21.09
CA THR A 67 -41.32 -29.73 21.14
C THR A 67 -41.16 -29.11 19.76
N ALA A 68 -42.27 -28.63 19.19
CA ALA A 68 -42.25 -28.01 17.88
C ALA A 68 -41.57 -26.63 17.93
N LEU A 69 -40.86 -26.26 16.87
CA LEU A 69 -40.33 -24.90 16.71
C LEU A 69 -41.28 -24.08 15.86
N VAL A 70 -41.67 -22.90 16.34
CA VAL A 70 -42.60 -22.02 15.62
C VAL A 70 -41.88 -20.74 15.23
N PHE A 71 -41.73 -20.53 13.92
CA PHE A 71 -41.14 -19.33 13.33
C PHE A 71 -42.26 -18.46 12.75
N THR A 72 -42.23 -17.17 13.02
CA THR A 72 -43.22 -16.20 12.53
C THR A 72 -42.58 -15.23 11.56
N PHE A 73 -43.24 -14.97 10.43
CA PHE A 73 -42.78 -14.06 9.39
C PHE A 73 -43.90 -13.10 8.97
N SER A 74 -43.52 -11.90 8.55
CA SER A 74 -44.39 -10.96 7.84
C SER A 74 -43.96 -10.86 6.38
N ASP A 75 -44.89 -10.66 5.46
CA ASP A 75 -44.60 -10.31 4.06
C ASP A 75 -43.92 -8.93 3.92
N GLU A 76 -43.56 -8.55 2.69
CA GLU A 76 -42.83 -7.30 2.41
C GLU A 76 -43.66 -6.04 2.70
N THR A 77 -45.00 -6.12 2.61
CA THR A 77 -45.88 -4.99 2.95
C THR A 77 -46.17 -4.93 4.45
N GLY A 78 -45.92 -6.03 5.18
CA GLY A 78 -46.22 -6.17 6.60
C GLY A 78 -47.69 -6.45 6.87
N ASP A 79 -48.52 -6.62 5.84
CA ASP A 79 -49.95 -6.80 5.96
C ASP A 79 -50.34 -8.25 6.20
N ARG A 80 -49.47 -9.19 5.79
CA ARG A 80 -49.74 -10.62 5.90
C ARG A 80 -48.67 -11.30 6.73
N HIS A 81 -49.13 -11.97 7.77
CA HIS A 81 -48.30 -12.75 8.66
C HIS A 81 -48.56 -14.23 8.47
N TYR A 82 -47.51 -15.02 8.56
CA TYR A 82 -47.62 -16.46 8.54
C TYR A 82 -46.59 -17.08 9.46
N ARG A 83 -46.82 -18.34 9.80
CA ARG A 83 -45.92 -19.11 10.65
C ARG A 83 -45.50 -20.41 9.99
N LEU A 84 -44.25 -20.80 10.24
CA LEU A 84 -43.70 -22.12 9.95
C LEU A 84 -43.58 -22.88 11.26
N VAL A 85 -44.26 -24.02 11.34
CA VAL A 85 -44.21 -24.94 12.48
C VAL A 85 -43.37 -26.14 12.08
N LEU A 86 -42.28 -26.37 12.80
CA LEU A 86 -41.36 -27.48 12.58
C LEU A 86 -41.54 -28.51 13.67
N GLU A 87 -41.78 -29.75 13.27
CA GLU A 87 -42.00 -30.89 14.16
C GLU A 87 -41.12 -32.06 13.69
N PHE A 88 -40.33 -32.63 14.60
CA PHE A 88 -39.66 -33.89 14.33
C PHE A 88 -40.59 -35.05 14.71
N VAL A 89 -40.75 -36.02 13.81
CA VAL A 89 -41.60 -37.20 14.02
C VAL A 89 -40.69 -38.43 14.26
N PRO A 90 -40.47 -38.85 15.53
CA PRO A 90 -39.45 -39.86 15.84
C PRO A 90 -39.73 -41.22 15.21
N SER A 91 -41.01 -41.63 15.14
CA SER A 91 -41.42 -42.94 14.60
C SER A 91 -41.07 -43.16 13.13
N SER A 92 -40.92 -42.07 12.38
CA SER A 92 -40.74 -42.08 10.93
C SER A 92 -39.49 -41.33 10.49
N HIS A 93 -38.68 -40.85 11.45
CA HIS A 93 -37.41 -40.17 11.20
C HIS A 93 -37.48 -39.04 10.17
N PHE A 94 -38.56 -38.25 10.16
CA PHE A 94 -38.70 -37.11 9.25
C PHE A 94 -39.05 -35.82 9.98
N LEU A 95 -38.59 -34.71 9.39
CA LEU A 95 -38.88 -33.35 9.83
C LEU A 95 -40.09 -32.83 9.06
N ARG A 96 -41.18 -32.53 9.77
CA ARG A 96 -42.38 -31.91 9.19
C ARG A 96 -42.29 -30.39 9.32
N ILE A 97 -42.57 -29.68 8.24
CA ILE A 97 -42.64 -28.23 8.17
C ILE A 97 -44.04 -27.87 7.71
N ILE A 98 -44.81 -27.20 8.57
CA ILE A 98 -46.19 -26.80 8.29
C ILE A 98 -46.24 -25.28 8.18
N MET A 99 -46.72 -24.77 7.04
CA MET A 99 -46.93 -23.35 6.81
C MET A 99 -48.40 -22.99 6.98
N GLU A 100 -48.68 -22.02 7.85
CA GLU A 100 -50.02 -21.50 8.12
C GLU A 100 -50.04 -19.97 8.02
N ASP A 101 -51.07 -19.45 7.37
CA ASP A 101 -51.39 -18.02 7.37
C ASP A 101 -52.07 -17.64 8.69
N GLU A 102 -51.74 -16.50 9.27
CA GLU A 102 -52.38 -16.03 10.50
C GLU A 102 -53.91 -15.84 10.33
N ALA A 103 -54.38 -15.59 9.11
CA ALA A 103 -55.80 -15.55 8.79
C ALA A 103 -56.49 -16.93 8.73
N ASP A 104 -55.74 -18.03 8.64
CA ASP A 104 -56.26 -19.41 8.51
C ASP A 104 -55.43 -20.41 9.34
N LEU A 105 -55.36 -20.17 10.65
CA LEU A 105 -54.67 -21.03 11.62
C LEU A 105 -55.47 -22.31 11.91
N HIS A 106 -54.84 -23.48 11.77
CA HIS A 106 -55.47 -24.77 12.03
C HIS A 106 -54.81 -25.53 13.20
N LEU A 107 -53.51 -25.35 13.40
CA LEU A 107 -52.81 -25.91 14.55
C LEU A 107 -53.13 -25.11 15.80
N ASP A 108 -53.73 -25.78 16.79
CA ASP A 108 -53.90 -25.22 18.13
C ASP A 108 -52.59 -25.32 18.90
N LEU A 109 -51.75 -24.28 18.77
CA LEU A 109 -50.46 -24.20 19.47
C LEU A 109 -50.63 -24.25 21.00
N ALA A 110 -51.79 -23.91 21.57
CA ALA A 110 -52.01 -24.03 23.01
C ALA A 110 -52.06 -25.50 23.50
N ARG A 111 -52.34 -26.44 22.59
CA ARG A 111 -52.41 -27.88 22.87
C ARG A 111 -51.16 -28.65 22.48
N MET A 112 -50.15 -27.97 21.94
CA MET A 112 -48.90 -28.56 21.48
C MET A 112 -47.72 -27.93 22.22
N SER A 113 -46.79 -28.76 22.71
CA SER A 113 -45.52 -28.25 23.24
C SER A 113 -44.77 -27.58 22.11
N HIS A 114 -44.54 -26.27 22.22
CA HIS A 114 -43.84 -25.52 21.19
C HIS A 114 -42.97 -24.42 21.78
N ARG A 115 -41.88 -24.11 21.08
CA ARG A 115 -41.01 -22.97 21.35
C ARG A 115 -41.12 -21.99 20.19
N LYS A 116 -41.49 -20.75 20.48
CA LYS A 116 -41.39 -19.68 19.49
C LYS A 116 -39.92 -19.34 19.27
N VAL A 117 -39.49 -19.40 18.01
CA VAL A 117 -38.14 -19.01 17.60
C VAL A 117 -38.28 -17.69 16.86
N SER A 118 -37.72 -16.64 17.45
CA SER A 118 -37.60 -15.37 16.74
C SER A 118 -36.54 -15.52 15.66
N VAL A 119 -36.93 -15.35 14.39
CA VAL A 119 -35.96 -15.05 13.34
C VAL A 119 -35.60 -13.57 13.52
N GLY A 120 -34.76 -13.29 14.51
CA GLY A 120 -34.33 -11.93 14.78
C GLY A 120 -33.54 -11.35 13.61
N ASP A 121 -33.33 -10.02 13.64
CA ASP A 121 -32.40 -9.31 12.75
C ASP A 121 -30.92 -9.76 12.92
N ASP A 122 -30.66 -10.79 13.72
CA ASP A 122 -29.32 -11.27 14.09
C ASP A 122 -28.56 -11.90 12.93
N PHE A 123 -29.24 -12.27 11.84
CA PHE A 123 -28.63 -12.86 10.66
C PHE A 123 -28.74 -11.98 9.42
N LEU A 124 -27.69 -12.03 8.61
CA LEU A 124 -27.61 -11.46 7.27
C LEU A 124 -27.38 -12.60 6.29
N PHE A 125 -28.45 -13.23 5.84
CA PHE A 125 -28.36 -14.42 4.97
C PHE A 125 -27.72 -14.08 3.64
N LEU A 126 -26.67 -14.83 3.27
CA LEU A 126 -25.99 -14.68 1.99
C LEU A 126 -26.82 -15.35 0.88
N PRO A 127 -27.23 -14.60 -0.17
CA PRO A 127 -27.86 -15.20 -1.34
C PRO A 127 -26.92 -16.18 -2.04
N ASP A 128 -27.45 -17.32 -2.49
CA ASP A 128 -26.71 -18.35 -3.23
C ASP A 128 -25.40 -18.81 -2.56
N ARG A 129 -25.39 -18.96 -1.23
CA ARG A 129 -24.22 -19.38 -0.45
C ARG A 129 -23.52 -20.63 -1.01
N GLU A 130 -24.28 -21.63 -1.45
CA GLU A 130 -23.73 -22.86 -2.06
C GLU A 130 -22.84 -22.56 -3.27
N ARG A 131 -23.25 -21.60 -4.11
CA ARG A 131 -22.47 -21.18 -5.28
C ARG A 131 -21.19 -20.49 -4.85
N VAL A 132 -21.26 -19.59 -3.86
CA VAL A 132 -20.10 -18.89 -3.30
C VAL A 132 -19.11 -19.90 -2.72
N VAL A 133 -19.58 -20.89 -1.96
CA VAL A 133 -18.78 -21.98 -1.42
C VAL A 133 -18.08 -22.77 -2.53
N LEU A 134 -18.81 -23.12 -3.60
CA LEU A 134 -18.24 -23.87 -4.72
C LEU A 134 -17.13 -23.09 -5.42
N GLU A 135 -17.36 -21.81 -5.72
CA GLU A 135 -16.39 -20.94 -6.41
C GLU A 135 -15.15 -20.69 -5.54
N LEU A 136 -15.33 -20.47 -4.23
CA LEU A 136 -14.22 -20.36 -3.27
C LEU A 136 -13.41 -21.65 -3.19
N PHE A 137 -14.07 -22.80 -3.06
CA PHE A 137 -13.40 -24.10 -3.03
C PHE A 137 -12.58 -24.33 -4.30
N GLN A 138 -13.16 -24.11 -5.47
CA GLN A 138 -12.46 -24.29 -6.75
C GLN A 138 -11.24 -23.37 -6.86
N SER A 139 -11.34 -22.14 -6.37
CA SER A 139 -10.24 -21.19 -6.39
C SER A 139 -9.12 -21.58 -5.43
N ILE A 140 -9.45 -21.93 -4.18
CA ILE A 140 -8.49 -22.41 -3.17
C ILE A 140 -7.80 -23.68 -3.65
N HIS A 141 -8.57 -24.64 -4.16
CA HIS A 141 -8.05 -25.91 -4.68
C HIS A 141 -7.15 -25.67 -5.92
N GLY A 142 -7.55 -24.77 -6.82
CA GLY A 142 -6.77 -24.40 -8.00
C GLY A 142 -5.41 -23.78 -7.66
N VAL A 143 -5.35 -22.87 -6.69
CA VAL A 143 -4.06 -22.31 -6.26
C VAL A 143 -3.22 -23.31 -5.44
N SER A 144 -3.87 -24.19 -4.69
CA SER A 144 -3.20 -25.26 -3.94
C SER A 144 -2.48 -26.24 -4.87
N HIS A 145 -3.04 -26.53 -6.05
CA HIS A 145 -2.37 -27.36 -7.07
C HIS A 145 -1.05 -26.73 -7.56
N ASN A 146 -0.93 -25.40 -7.50
CA ASN A 146 0.29 -24.68 -7.83
C ASN A 146 1.23 -24.52 -6.61
N GLN A 147 1.02 -25.30 -5.55
CA GLN A 147 1.78 -25.26 -4.29
C GLN A 147 1.74 -23.91 -3.57
N GLN A 148 0.70 -23.10 -3.85
CA GLN A 148 0.49 -21.85 -3.11
C GLN A 148 -0.15 -22.14 -1.75
N THR A 149 0.11 -21.27 -0.78
CA THR A 149 -0.36 -21.36 0.61
C THR A 149 -1.34 -20.25 1.00
N GLU A 150 -1.72 -19.43 0.02
CA GLU A 150 -2.64 -18.33 0.22
C GLU A 150 -3.53 -18.12 -1.01
N TYR A 151 -4.73 -17.59 -0.77
CA TYR A 151 -5.68 -17.19 -1.80
C TYR A 151 -6.36 -15.88 -1.40
N ASP A 152 -6.34 -14.91 -2.31
CA ASP A 152 -6.99 -13.62 -2.15
C ASP A 152 -8.32 -13.57 -2.94
N GLU A 153 -9.41 -13.44 -2.19
CA GLU A 153 -10.73 -13.16 -2.74
C GLU A 153 -11.05 -11.66 -2.69
N ILE A 154 -11.66 -11.14 -3.76
CA ILE A 154 -11.90 -9.70 -3.97
C ILE A 154 -13.36 -9.41 -4.36
N PRO A 155 -13.86 -8.18 -4.08
CA PRO A 155 -15.25 -7.80 -4.36
C PRO A 155 -15.69 -8.01 -5.81
N GLN A 156 -14.78 -7.93 -6.78
CA GLN A 156 -15.07 -8.09 -8.20
C GLN A 156 -15.54 -9.51 -8.53
N ARG A 157 -15.02 -10.53 -7.83
CA ARG A 157 -15.43 -11.92 -8.01
C ARG A 157 -16.68 -12.25 -7.19
N GLN A 158 -16.75 -11.81 -5.94
CA GLN A 158 -17.82 -12.18 -4.99
C GLN A 158 -18.65 -10.98 -4.47
N LYS A 159 -19.27 -10.20 -5.36
CA LYS A 159 -19.99 -8.97 -4.99
C LYS A 159 -20.99 -9.13 -3.85
N ALA A 160 -21.79 -10.21 -3.87
CA ALA A 160 -22.82 -10.47 -2.86
C ALA A 160 -22.23 -10.75 -1.47
N LEU A 161 -21.16 -11.55 -1.39
CA LEU A 161 -20.46 -11.85 -0.14
C LEU A 161 -19.93 -10.58 0.53
N PHE A 162 -19.20 -9.76 -0.22
CA PHE A 162 -18.64 -8.51 0.31
C PHE A 162 -19.74 -7.52 0.71
N ALA A 163 -20.81 -7.38 -0.07
CA ALA A 163 -21.94 -6.54 0.29
C ALA A 163 -22.60 -7.00 1.60
N ASN A 164 -22.76 -8.31 1.78
CA ASN A 164 -23.35 -8.90 2.98
C ASN A 164 -22.50 -8.63 4.24
N LEU A 165 -21.18 -8.87 4.15
CA LEU A 165 -20.24 -8.63 5.26
C LEU A 165 -20.16 -7.14 5.63
N ARG A 166 -20.20 -6.24 4.64
CA ARG A 166 -20.23 -4.79 4.88
C ARG A 166 -21.51 -4.35 5.59
N LYS A 167 -22.66 -4.87 5.16
CA LYS A 167 -23.95 -4.63 5.83
C LYS A 167 -23.93 -5.13 7.28
N GLY A 168 -23.12 -6.15 7.58
CA GLY A 168 -22.96 -6.72 8.91
C GLY A 168 -21.98 -6.03 9.84
N GLY A 169 -21.36 -4.92 9.41
CA GLY A 169 -20.54 -4.07 10.26
C GLY A 169 -19.05 -4.02 9.89
N ILE A 170 -18.61 -4.78 8.89
CA ILE A 170 -17.24 -4.70 8.36
C ILE A 170 -17.22 -3.76 7.15
N ALA A 171 -17.50 -2.48 7.39
CA ALA A 171 -17.85 -1.50 6.34
C ALA A 171 -16.78 -1.34 5.25
N ASP A 172 -15.50 -1.35 5.63
CA ASP A 172 -14.37 -1.08 4.73
C ASP A 172 -13.76 -2.33 4.11
N LEU A 173 -14.42 -3.50 4.22
CA LEU A 173 -13.88 -4.77 3.73
C LEU A 173 -13.57 -4.69 2.23
N GLY A 174 -12.28 -4.80 1.89
CA GLY A 174 -11.75 -4.77 0.53
C GLY A 174 -11.24 -6.12 0.03
N LYS A 175 -10.92 -7.06 0.93
CA LYS A 175 -10.35 -8.38 0.59
C LYS A 175 -10.70 -9.44 1.64
N ILE A 176 -10.85 -10.70 1.23
CA ILE A 176 -10.86 -11.86 2.13
C ILE A 176 -9.65 -12.71 1.77
N LYS A 177 -8.80 -13.00 2.76
CA LYS A 177 -7.55 -13.73 2.56
C LYS A 177 -7.62 -15.09 3.23
N PHE A 178 -7.44 -16.15 2.44
CA PHE A 178 -7.38 -17.51 2.92
C PHE A 178 -5.93 -17.95 3.04
N HIS A 179 -5.59 -18.60 4.16
CA HIS A 179 -4.24 -19.07 4.45
C HIS A 179 -4.24 -20.52 4.91
N TRP A 180 -3.20 -21.27 4.53
CA TRP A 180 -2.90 -22.61 5.05
C TRP A 180 -1.40 -22.86 5.09
N SER A 181 -0.95 -23.83 5.86
CA SER A 181 0.48 -24.18 5.87
C SER A 181 0.82 -25.22 4.79
N ASN A 182 2.11 -25.35 4.46
CA ASN A 182 2.58 -26.45 3.61
C ASN A 182 2.21 -27.83 4.18
N ALA A 183 2.12 -27.97 5.51
CA ALA A 183 1.70 -29.21 6.14
C ALA A 183 0.20 -29.49 5.94
N ASP A 184 -0.61 -28.45 5.76
CA ASP A 184 -2.05 -28.55 5.51
C ASP A 184 -2.38 -28.65 4.01
N LEU A 185 -1.41 -28.39 3.12
CA LEU A 185 -1.62 -28.42 1.67
C LEU A 185 -2.15 -29.78 1.19
N GLN A 186 -1.56 -30.86 1.70
CA GLN A 186 -1.96 -32.21 1.36
C GLN A 186 -3.40 -32.50 1.81
N MET A 187 -3.81 -31.96 2.97
CA MET A 187 -5.20 -32.05 3.41
C MET A 187 -6.13 -31.30 2.44
N ILE A 188 -5.77 -30.14 1.93
CA ILE A 188 -6.62 -29.39 1.00
C ILE A 188 -6.75 -30.10 -0.35
N LEU A 189 -5.68 -30.75 -0.83
CA LEU A 189 -5.64 -31.46 -2.11
C LEU A 189 -6.26 -32.86 -2.07
N ASP A 190 -6.06 -33.62 -0.98
CA ASP A 190 -6.50 -35.02 -0.89
C ASP A 190 -7.97 -35.18 -0.50
N ASN A 191 -8.56 -34.15 0.11
CA ASN A 191 -9.92 -34.27 0.61
C ASN A 191 -10.94 -34.23 -0.52
N SER A 192 -11.88 -35.18 -0.46
CA SER A 192 -13.04 -35.18 -1.35
C SER A 192 -13.72 -33.82 -1.30
N ASP A 193 -14.04 -33.28 -2.48
CA ASP A 193 -14.79 -32.04 -2.73
C ASP A 193 -15.81 -31.66 -1.65
N ARG A 194 -16.47 -32.66 -1.05
CA ARG A 194 -17.56 -32.50 -0.10
C ARG A 194 -17.14 -31.99 1.28
N SER A 195 -16.05 -32.48 1.88
CA SER A 195 -15.69 -32.14 3.28
C SER A 195 -15.16 -30.71 3.43
N MET A 196 -14.38 -30.23 2.47
CA MET A 196 -13.87 -28.86 2.49
C MET A 196 -14.94 -27.84 2.11
N LYS A 197 -15.77 -28.13 1.09
CA LYS A 197 -16.95 -27.30 0.76
C LYS A 197 -17.88 -27.17 1.97
N TRP A 198 -18.11 -28.27 2.66
CA TRP A 198 -18.87 -28.29 3.91
C TRP A 198 -18.30 -27.33 4.96
N PHE A 199 -16.99 -27.43 5.21
CA PHE A 199 -16.33 -26.56 6.17
C PHE A 199 -16.40 -25.07 5.78
N LEU A 200 -16.23 -24.75 4.49
CA LEU A 200 -16.38 -23.39 3.97
C LEU A 200 -17.82 -22.88 4.14
N ASP A 201 -18.84 -23.72 3.90
CA ASP A 201 -20.25 -23.36 4.13
C ASP A 201 -20.46 -22.97 5.59
N LYS A 202 -19.90 -23.73 6.54
CA LYS A 202 -19.96 -23.42 7.97
C LYS A 202 -19.28 -22.10 8.33
N VAL A 203 -18.11 -21.83 7.76
CA VAL A 203 -17.41 -20.56 7.96
C VAL A 203 -18.25 -19.39 7.45
N LEU A 204 -18.79 -19.49 6.23
CA LEU A 204 -19.64 -18.44 5.67
C LEU A 204 -20.93 -18.28 6.46
N PHE A 205 -21.55 -19.37 6.90
CA PHE A 205 -22.75 -19.35 7.73
C PHE A 205 -22.52 -18.60 9.04
N LEU A 206 -21.41 -18.85 9.73
CA LEU A 206 -21.05 -18.10 10.94
C LEU A 206 -20.86 -16.60 10.67
N LEU A 207 -20.30 -16.26 9.50
CA LEU A 207 -20.14 -14.88 9.06
C LEU A 207 -21.47 -14.19 8.68
N GLU A 208 -22.59 -14.91 8.60
CA GLU A 208 -23.93 -14.30 8.49
C GLU A 208 -24.43 -13.77 9.85
N HIS A 209 -23.84 -14.22 10.96
CA HIS A 209 -24.29 -13.86 12.30
C HIS A 209 -23.72 -12.52 12.77
N ARG A 210 -24.58 -11.55 13.10
CA ARG A 210 -24.15 -10.20 13.50
C ARG A 210 -23.25 -10.18 14.72
N GLN A 211 -23.48 -11.03 15.73
CA GLN A 211 -22.57 -11.11 16.88
C GLN A 211 -21.16 -11.60 16.51
N VAL A 212 -21.03 -12.51 15.53
CA VAL A 212 -19.73 -12.99 15.03
C VAL A 212 -19.01 -11.83 14.35
N LEU A 213 -19.71 -11.11 13.47
CA LEU A 213 -19.17 -9.93 12.80
C LEU A 213 -18.80 -8.80 13.77
N ARG A 214 -19.62 -8.56 14.81
CA ARG A 214 -19.30 -7.61 15.89
C ARG A 214 -18.05 -8.03 16.65
N ASN A 215 -17.92 -9.31 17.01
CA ASN A 215 -16.73 -9.81 17.69
C ASN A 215 -15.47 -9.59 16.84
N LEU A 216 -15.54 -9.89 15.53
CA LEU A 216 -14.46 -9.62 14.57
C LEU A 216 -14.14 -8.11 14.50
N ALA A 217 -15.16 -7.26 14.37
CA ALA A 217 -15.01 -5.80 14.31
C ALA A 217 -14.38 -5.22 15.59
N THR A 218 -14.54 -5.87 16.74
CA THR A 218 -13.85 -5.51 18.00
C THR A 218 -12.43 -6.06 18.12
N GLY A 219 -11.88 -6.67 17.06
CA GLY A 219 -10.52 -7.22 17.03
C GLY A 219 -10.37 -8.60 17.67
N ARG A 220 -11.46 -9.33 17.94
CA ARG A 220 -11.39 -10.67 18.54
C ARG A 220 -11.04 -11.71 17.47
N LEU A 221 -10.04 -12.54 17.77
CA LEU A 221 -9.74 -13.75 17.02
C LEU A 221 -10.82 -14.80 17.28
N LEU A 222 -11.46 -15.30 16.22
CA LEU A 222 -12.46 -16.36 16.32
C LEU A 222 -11.89 -17.68 15.83
N HIS A 223 -12.14 -18.76 16.58
CA HIS A 223 -11.74 -20.11 16.21
C HIS A 223 -12.97 -20.94 15.87
N VAL A 224 -13.11 -21.29 14.59
CA VAL A 224 -14.14 -22.17 14.06
C VAL A 224 -13.59 -23.58 14.02
N LYS A 225 -14.32 -24.56 14.57
CA LYS A 225 -13.95 -25.98 14.56
C LYS A 225 -15.10 -26.82 14.02
N ASP A 226 -14.79 -27.71 13.09
CA ASP A 226 -15.71 -28.75 12.64
C ASP A 226 -14.94 -30.03 12.28
N ARG A 227 -15.17 -31.08 13.07
CA ARG A 227 -14.51 -32.39 12.92
C ARG A 227 -12.98 -32.27 12.77
N SER A 228 -12.43 -32.59 11.60
CA SER A 228 -11.00 -32.55 11.27
C SER A 228 -10.49 -31.18 10.80
N TYR A 229 -11.38 -30.21 10.60
CA TYR A 229 -11.04 -28.88 10.12
C TYR A 229 -11.18 -27.83 11.22
N SER A 230 -10.29 -26.86 11.19
CA SER A 230 -10.50 -25.62 11.92
C SER A 230 -10.05 -24.41 11.12
N ALA A 231 -10.58 -23.24 11.48
CA ALA A 231 -10.20 -21.97 10.89
C ALA A 231 -10.12 -20.90 11.96
N PHE A 232 -9.16 -20.00 11.81
CA PHE A 232 -8.97 -18.82 12.63
C PHE A 232 -9.35 -17.59 11.81
N LEU A 233 -10.28 -16.79 12.33
CA LEU A 233 -10.82 -15.62 11.66
C LEU A 233 -10.46 -14.36 12.44
N ASP A 234 -9.87 -13.38 11.76
CA ASP A 234 -9.55 -12.07 12.31
C ASP A 234 -9.60 -10.98 11.23
N LEU A 235 -9.65 -9.73 11.67
CA LEU A 235 -9.57 -8.56 10.79
C LEU A 235 -8.17 -7.95 10.86
N SER A 236 -7.63 -7.57 9.71
CA SER A 236 -6.39 -6.79 9.60
C SER A 236 -6.57 -5.52 8.77
N GLN A 237 -5.54 -4.67 8.76
CA GLN A 237 -5.50 -3.41 8.01
C GLN A 237 -6.70 -2.48 8.31
N GLY A 238 -7.09 -2.37 9.59
CA GLY A 238 -8.21 -1.53 10.02
C GLY A 238 -9.58 -2.04 9.56
N GLY A 239 -9.76 -3.36 9.39
CA GLY A 239 -11.02 -3.96 8.96
C GLY A 239 -11.16 -4.12 7.44
N LYS A 240 -10.14 -3.73 6.66
CA LYS A 240 -10.13 -3.85 5.20
C LYS A 240 -9.89 -5.28 4.71
N VAL A 241 -9.30 -6.13 5.55
CA VAL A 241 -8.99 -7.53 5.22
C VAL A 241 -9.59 -8.45 6.28
N LEU A 242 -10.41 -9.41 5.83
CA LEU A 242 -10.84 -10.54 6.64
C LEU A 242 -9.92 -11.72 6.36
N ASN A 243 -9.19 -12.18 7.37
CA ASN A 243 -8.28 -13.31 7.25
C ASN A 243 -8.99 -14.58 7.74
N ILE A 244 -8.82 -15.67 6.99
CA ILE A 244 -9.36 -17.00 7.28
C ILE A 244 -8.20 -18.00 7.17
N SER A 245 -7.64 -18.40 8.30
CA SER A 245 -6.45 -19.27 8.35
C SER A 245 -6.83 -20.68 8.76
N PHE A 246 -6.61 -21.67 7.89
CA PHE A 246 -6.94 -23.07 8.15
C PHE A 246 -5.96 -23.70 9.15
N ASN A 247 -6.51 -24.45 10.10
CA ASN A 247 -5.86 -25.27 11.14
C ASN A 247 -4.97 -24.53 12.15
N ARG A 248 -4.41 -23.37 11.79
CA ARG A 248 -3.49 -22.60 12.62
C ARG A 248 -3.77 -21.10 12.46
N PRO A 249 -3.58 -20.30 13.52
CA PRO A 249 -3.62 -18.85 13.39
C PRO A 249 -2.48 -18.40 12.47
N ARG A 250 -2.74 -17.39 11.64
CA ARG A 250 -1.69 -16.74 10.85
C ARG A 250 -0.64 -16.12 11.76
N LYS A 251 0.60 -16.10 11.28
CA LYS A 251 1.69 -15.38 11.95
C LYS A 251 1.69 -13.94 11.48
N ILE A 252 1.45 -13.02 12.40
CA ILE A 252 1.64 -11.58 12.16
C ILE A 252 3.11 -11.28 12.42
N ARG A 253 3.73 -10.52 11.53
CA ARG A 253 5.08 -10.02 11.78
C ARG A 253 4.99 -8.84 12.72
N GLU A 254 5.61 -8.94 13.88
CA GLU A 254 5.62 -7.86 14.87
C GLU A 254 6.64 -6.78 14.50
N MET A 255 6.46 -5.56 15.04
CA MET A 255 7.35 -4.43 14.78
C MET A 255 8.80 -4.71 15.26
N ASP A 256 8.97 -5.49 16.33
CA ASP A 256 10.30 -5.90 16.82
C ASP A 256 11.12 -6.63 15.75
N ALA A 257 10.48 -7.47 14.92
CA ALA A 257 11.16 -8.21 13.86
C ALA A 257 11.72 -7.32 12.72
N TYR A 258 11.43 -6.02 12.72
CA TYR A 258 12.04 -5.04 11.82
C TYR A 258 13.24 -4.34 12.45
N VAL A 259 13.17 -4.02 13.75
CA VAL A 259 14.30 -3.48 14.51
C VAL A 259 15.39 -4.54 14.73
N ASP A 260 15.02 -5.79 14.97
CA ASP A 260 15.97 -6.89 15.18
C ASP A 260 16.89 -7.17 13.98
N ARG A 261 16.48 -6.73 12.79
CA ARG A 261 17.29 -6.79 11.56
C ARG A 261 18.35 -5.69 11.48
N MET A 262 18.27 -4.71 12.37
CA MET A 262 19.10 -3.52 12.44
C MET A 262 19.73 -3.44 13.84
N PRO A 263 20.69 -4.33 14.15
CA PRO A 263 21.23 -4.47 15.49
C PRO A 263 21.84 -3.17 16.03
N ARG A 264 22.46 -2.34 15.17
CA ARG A 264 23.04 -1.06 15.63
C ARG A 264 21.96 -0.07 16.04
N VAL A 265 20.87 0.03 15.27
CA VAL A 265 19.70 0.83 15.66
C VAL A 265 19.10 0.28 16.95
N ARG A 266 18.86 -1.03 17.03
CA ARG A 266 18.26 -1.68 18.22
C ARG A 266 19.04 -1.37 19.48
N ASP A 267 20.34 -1.66 19.47
CA ASP A 267 21.18 -1.54 20.65
C ASP A 267 21.26 -0.06 21.10
N TRP A 268 21.37 0.86 20.14
CA TRP A 268 21.40 2.30 20.44
C TRP A 268 20.06 2.86 20.98
N VAL A 269 18.90 2.45 20.43
CA VAL A 269 17.61 2.96 20.94
C VAL A 269 17.28 2.47 22.33
N GLU A 270 17.80 1.30 22.74
CA GLU A 270 17.67 0.79 24.11
C GLU A 270 18.46 1.66 25.10
N GLU A 271 19.63 2.16 24.72
CA GLU A 271 20.43 3.08 25.53
C GLU A 271 19.88 4.52 25.52
N ALA A 272 19.21 4.90 24.44
CA ALA A 272 18.67 6.25 24.22
C ALA A 272 17.19 6.42 24.60
N GLU A 273 16.63 5.49 25.39
CA GLU A 273 15.22 5.52 25.81
C GLU A 273 14.84 6.89 26.41
N GLY A 274 13.68 7.41 26.01
CA GLY A 274 13.14 8.67 26.53
C GLY A 274 13.68 9.95 25.90
N LYS A 275 14.71 9.91 25.03
CA LYS A 275 15.28 11.13 24.41
C LYS A 275 14.24 11.94 23.61
N MET A 276 13.23 11.29 23.03
CA MET A 276 12.15 11.93 22.28
C MET A 276 10.87 12.19 23.10
N ALA A 277 10.91 12.02 24.43
CA ALA A 277 9.76 12.30 25.30
C ALA A 277 9.26 13.75 25.11
N GLY A 278 7.95 13.91 24.93
CA GLY A 278 7.31 15.22 24.71
C GLY A 278 7.50 15.82 23.30
N VAL A 279 8.08 15.07 22.35
CA VAL A 279 8.35 15.55 20.99
C VAL A 279 7.57 14.74 19.96
N ARG A 280 6.63 15.40 19.27
CA ARG A 280 5.97 14.83 18.10
C ARG A 280 6.95 14.73 16.94
N VAL A 281 6.94 13.63 16.22
CA VAL A 281 7.78 13.45 15.03
C VAL A 281 6.89 13.38 13.79
N PHE A 282 7.19 14.23 12.81
CA PHE A 282 6.64 14.13 11.47
C PHE A 282 7.73 13.59 10.54
N LEU A 283 7.55 12.35 10.07
CA LEU A 283 8.49 11.61 9.27
C LEU A 283 8.02 11.53 7.81
N ILE A 284 8.84 11.96 6.86
CA ILE A 284 8.62 11.75 5.42
C ILE A 284 9.69 10.79 4.92
N HIS A 285 9.33 9.57 4.55
CA HIS A 285 10.32 8.57 4.14
C HIS A 285 9.74 7.48 3.25
N HIS A 286 10.59 6.76 2.53
CA HIS A 286 10.21 5.55 1.79
C HIS A 286 9.64 4.45 2.69
N MET A 287 8.74 3.63 2.14
CA MET A 287 8.19 2.47 2.86
C MET A 287 9.08 1.23 2.64
N THR A 288 10.04 1.01 3.54
CA THR A 288 10.90 -0.17 3.56
C THR A 288 10.85 -0.88 4.91
N ALA A 289 11.39 -2.10 4.99
CA ALA A 289 11.47 -2.83 6.24
C ALA A 289 12.28 -2.08 7.30
N GLU A 290 13.34 -1.40 6.87
CA GLU A 290 14.24 -0.64 7.74
C GLU A 290 13.56 0.61 8.28
N ILE A 291 12.71 1.28 7.49
CA ILE A 291 11.91 2.40 7.97
C ILE A 291 10.82 1.95 8.95
N LEU A 292 10.23 0.76 8.76
CA LEU A 292 9.38 0.16 9.79
C LEU A 292 10.17 -0.05 11.09
N GLY A 293 11.43 -0.46 11.00
CA GLY A 293 12.31 -0.53 12.16
C GLY A 293 12.61 0.84 12.78
N MET A 294 12.88 1.88 11.98
CA MET A 294 13.05 3.25 12.48
C MET A 294 11.78 3.77 13.19
N ILE A 295 10.60 3.48 12.65
CA ILE A 295 9.30 3.83 13.26
C ILE A 295 9.19 3.23 14.67
N HIS A 296 9.54 1.95 14.81
CA HIS A 296 9.54 1.28 16.11
C HIS A 296 10.67 1.78 17.03
N GLY A 297 11.83 2.10 16.47
CA GLY A 297 12.90 2.76 17.20
C GLY A 297 12.47 4.11 17.79
N MET A 298 11.74 4.93 17.02
CA MET A 298 11.17 6.19 17.52
C MET A 298 10.12 5.97 18.62
N ASP A 299 9.35 4.89 18.57
CA ASP A 299 8.45 4.50 19.67
C ASP A 299 9.25 4.21 20.96
N ARG A 300 10.34 3.44 20.84
CA ARG A 300 11.27 3.15 21.96
C ARG A 300 11.98 4.39 22.50
N LEU A 301 12.20 5.42 21.68
CA LEU A 301 12.69 6.73 22.14
C LEU A 301 11.64 7.55 22.91
N ALA A 302 10.45 7.00 23.14
CA ALA A 302 9.30 7.59 23.84
C ALA A 302 8.65 8.77 23.11
N THR A 303 8.64 8.76 21.78
CA THR A 303 7.86 9.74 21.00
C THR A 303 6.35 9.62 21.33
N PRO A 304 5.68 10.70 21.78
CA PRO A 304 4.24 10.66 22.09
C PRO A 304 3.35 10.45 20.86
N PHE A 305 3.79 10.93 19.69
CA PHE A 305 3.05 10.81 18.44
C PHE A 305 3.98 10.82 17.24
N LEU A 306 3.79 9.87 16.33
CA LEU A 306 4.53 9.75 15.08
C LEU A 306 3.57 9.77 13.89
N HIS A 307 3.75 10.77 13.03
CA HIS A 307 3.09 10.82 11.73
C HIS A 307 4.09 10.47 10.65
N VAL A 308 3.79 9.46 9.83
CA VAL A 308 4.60 9.10 8.68
C VAL A 308 3.85 9.37 7.38
N LEU A 309 4.45 10.17 6.51
CA LEU A 309 4.06 10.31 5.11
C LEU A 309 5.00 9.49 4.24
N PHE A 310 4.53 8.34 3.77
CA PHE A 310 5.32 7.44 2.96
C PHE A 310 5.49 7.95 1.52
N VAL A 311 6.74 7.93 1.06
CA VAL A 311 7.10 8.18 -0.33
C VAL A 311 7.10 6.85 -1.08
N LYS A 312 6.01 6.58 -1.82
CA LYS A 312 5.82 5.30 -2.53
C LYS A 312 6.33 5.37 -3.97
N TYR A 313 7.25 4.46 -4.32
CA TYR A 313 7.70 4.22 -5.70
C TYR A 313 6.81 3.17 -6.41
N GLN A 314 7.05 2.95 -7.71
CA GLN A 314 6.42 1.84 -8.42
C GLN A 314 6.70 0.52 -7.68
N GLY A 315 5.66 -0.25 -7.35
CA GLY A 315 5.77 -1.46 -6.56
C GLY A 315 4.54 -1.74 -5.70
N LEU A 316 4.33 -3.02 -5.37
CA LEU A 316 3.32 -3.43 -4.40
C LEU A 316 3.91 -3.30 -3.00
N VAL A 317 3.17 -2.65 -2.10
CA VAL A 317 3.52 -2.64 -0.68
C VAL A 317 3.20 -4.03 -0.12
N PRO A 318 4.15 -4.72 0.54
CA PRO A 318 3.86 -6.02 1.13
C PRO A 318 2.73 -5.94 2.15
N ASP A 319 1.77 -6.87 2.08
CA ASP A 319 0.65 -6.96 3.05
C ASP A 319 1.17 -7.01 4.49
N SER A 320 2.27 -7.74 4.72
CA SER A 320 2.89 -7.83 6.04
C SER A 320 3.31 -6.47 6.60
N PHE A 321 3.70 -5.51 5.76
CA PHE A 321 4.07 -4.17 6.22
C PHE A 321 2.82 -3.39 6.63
N LEU A 322 1.75 -3.45 5.81
CA LEU A 322 0.47 -2.82 6.10
C LEU A 322 -0.17 -3.37 7.38
N GLU A 323 -0.03 -4.67 7.62
CA GLU A 323 -0.49 -5.30 8.85
C GLU A 323 0.32 -4.88 10.07
N SER A 324 1.65 -4.82 9.94
CA SER A 324 2.53 -4.41 11.04
C SER A 324 2.21 -2.98 11.49
N ILE A 325 2.16 -2.02 10.57
CA ILE A 325 1.80 -0.63 10.91
C ILE A 325 0.34 -0.50 11.33
N GLY A 326 -0.56 -1.33 10.80
CA GLY A 326 -1.97 -1.36 11.16
C GLY A 326 -2.24 -1.94 12.57
N SER A 327 -1.25 -2.63 13.16
CA SER A 327 -1.32 -3.12 14.54
C SER A 327 -0.98 -2.06 15.59
N LEU A 328 -0.37 -0.95 15.17
CA LEU A 328 0.03 0.13 16.06
C LEU A 328 -1.17 1.00 16.49
N PRO A 329 -1.16 1.57 17.71
CA PRO A 329 -2.26 2.37 18.24
C PRO A 329 -2.47 3.67 17.43
N ALA A 330 -3.64 3.80 16.80
CA ALA A 330 -3.93 4.87 15.83
C ALA A 330 -4.01 6.30 16.43
N ASP A 331 -4.11 6.42 17.76
CA ASP A 331 -4.03 7.67 18.49
C ASP A 331 -2.59 8.18 18.67
N ARG A 332 -1.60 7.28 18.55
CA ARG A 332 -0.16 7.58 18.60
C ARG A 332 0.51 7.55 17.22
N PHE A 333 0.02 6.71 16.31
CA PHE A 333 0.63 6.49 15.00
C PHE A 333 -0.33 6.81 13.85
N GLN A 334 0.12 7.64 12.91
CA GLN A 334 -0.62 7.92 11.68
C GLN A 334 0.26 7.72 10.45
N PHE A 335 -0.29 7.04 9.45
CA PHE A 335 0.40 6.66 8.23
C PHE A 335 -0.40 7.13 7.02
N HIS A 336 0.22 7.87 6.12
CA HIS A 336 -0.40 8.31 4.87
C HIS A 336 0.59 8.11 3.72
N ALA A 337 0.09 8.03 2.49
CA ALA A 337 0.91 8.03 1.29
C ALA A 337 0.10 8.53 0.11
N LEU A 338 0.77 8.98 -0.93
CA LEU A 338 0.14 9.20 -2.23
C LEU A 338 0.09 7.91 -3.05
N ARG A 339 -0.98 7.75 -3.81
CA ARG A 339 -1.19 6.72 -4.81
C ARG A 339 -1.24 7.38 -6.19
N HIS A 340 -0.43 6.86 -7.10
CA HIS A 340 -0.49 7.20 -8.51
C HIS A 340 -1.78 6.65 -9.16
N VAL A 341 -2.45 7.49 -9.94
CA VAL A 341 -3.65 7.16 -10.71
C VAL A 341 -3.33 7.42 -12.17
N ARG A 342 -3.45 6.39 -13.01
CA ARG A 342 -3.25 6.53 -14.47
C ARG A 342 -4.36 7.41 -15.05
N VAL A 343 -3.98 8.35 -15.90
CA VAL A 343 -4.91 9.22 -16.64
C VAL A 343 -4.57 9.08 -18.12
N ASP A 344 -5.55 8.82 -18.98
CA ASP A 344 -5.31 8.55 -20.40
C ASP A 344 -4.68 9.74 -21.15
N SER A 345 -4.81 10.95 -20.63
CA SER A 345 -4.17 12.16 -21.16
C SER A 345 -2.75 12.41 -20.64
N SER A 346 -2.27 11.73 -19.59
CA SER A 346 -0.99 12.01 -18.94
C SER A 346 -0.11 10.76 -18.76
N ILE A 347 1.19 10.86 -19.10
CA ILE A 347 2.20 9.84 -18.76
C ILE A 347 2.46 9.81 -17.26
N GLU A 348 2.54 10.98 -16.62
CA GLU A 348 2.77 11.10 -15.18
C GLU A 348 1.51 10.84 -14.34
N GLY A 349 0.33 10.76 -14.96
CA GLY A 349 -0.95 10.51 -14.29
C GLY A 349 -1.36 11.63 -13.32
N ALA A 350 -2.07 11.25 -12.27
CA ALA A 350 -2.47 12.11 -11.15
C ALA A 350 -2.19 11.41 -9.81
N TYR A 351 -2.21 12.16 -8.70
CA TYR A 351 -1.92 11.61 -7.38
C TYR A 351 -3.10 11.82 -6.44
N ARG A 352 -3.43 10.79 -5.65
CA ARG A 352 -4.49 10.83 -4.62
C ARG A 352 -3.99 10.27 -3.32
N LEU A 353 -4.65 10.57 -2.20
CA LEU A 353 -4.35 9.91 -0.94
C LEU A 353 -4.66 8.40 -1.04
N SER A 354 -3.77 7.58 -0.51
CA SER A 354 -3.96 6.14 -0.43
C SER A 354 -4.90 5.79 0.71
N ASN A 355 -5.94 5.03 0.39
CA ASN A 355 -6.85 4.46 1.38
C ASN A 355 -6.31 3.17 2.03
N GLN A 356 -5.04 2.79 1.80
CA GLN A 356 -4.45 1.56 2.37
C GLN A 356 -3.97 1.74 3.82
N TYR A 357 -3.66 2.98 4.22
CA TYR A 357 -3.04 3.31 5.50
C TYR A 357 -4.07 3.80 6.53
N SER A 358 -3.77 4.88 7.26
CA SER A 358 -4.68 5.51 8.21
C SER A 358 -5.94 6.08 7.53
N PRO A 359 -7.05 6.23 8.28
CA PRO A 359 -8.29 6.77 7.72
C PRO A 359 -8.14 8.20 7.18
N ILE A 360 -8.64 8.41 5.97
CA ILE A 360 -8.59 9.72 5.28
C ILE A 360 -9.87 10.56 5.49
N ALA A 361 -10.80 10.08 6.33
CA ALA A 361 -12.10 10.72 6.56
C ALA A 361 -12.05 12.11 7.24
N ARG A 362 -10.86 12.64 7.54
CA ARG A 362 -10.64 14.01 8.01
C ARG A 362 -9.72 14.81 7.07
N LEU A 363 -9.57 14.34 5.84
CA LEU A 363 -8.65 14.86 4.82
C LEU A 363 -9.37 15.11 3.49
N GLN A 364 -10.70 15.24 3.48
CA GLN A 364 -11.49 15.42 2.26
C GLN A 364 -11.13 16.70 1.51
N GLU A 365 -10.77 17.77 2.22
CA GLU A 365 -10.31 19.02 1.62
C GLU A 365 -9.03 18.77 0.79
N LEU A 366 -8.05 18.08 1.38
CA LEU A 366 -6.83 17.69 0.70
C LEU A 366 -7.09 16.73 -0.48
N GLU A 367 -7.96 15.75 -0.28
CA GLU A 367 -8.35 14.80 -1.33
C GLU A 367 -8.95 15.52 -2.54
N THR A 368 -9.90 16.43 -2.32
CA THR A 368 -10.53 17.23 -3.39
C THR A 368 -9.50 18.05 -4.17
N VAL A 369 -8.54 18.67 -3.49
CA VAL A 369 -7.49 19.47 -4.15
C VAL A 369 -6.53 18.59 -4.95
N LEU A 370 -6.19 17.41 -4.44
CA LEU A 370 -5.35 16.44 -5.16
C LEU A 370 -6.08 15.86 -6.38
N GLU A 371 -7.39 15.66 -6.31
CA GLU A 371 -8.19 15.13 -7.42
C GLU A 371 -8.40 16.12 -8.57
N THR A 372 -8.56 17.40 -8.24
CA THR A 372 -8.83 18.48 -9.21
C THR A 372 -7.58 19.12 -9.78
N GLY A 373 -6.43 18.96 -9.11
CA GLY A 373 -5.17 19.60 -9.51
C GLY A 373 -4.34 18.73 -10.45
N GLU A 374 -3.97 19.27 -11.61
CA GLU A 374 -2.83 18.76 -12.37
C GLU A 374 -1.55 19.11 -11.62
N ARG A 375 -1.02 18.16 -10.85
CA ARG A 375 0.21 18.31 -10.07
C ARG A 375 1.14 17.15 -10.38
N ASP A 376 2.41 17.49 -10.59
CA ASP A 376 3.47 16.50 -10.55
C ASP A 376 3.58 15.87 -9.14
N PHE A 377 4.33 14.77 -9.05
CA PHE A 377 4.51 14.03 -7.80
C PHE A 377 5.04 14.91 -6.66
N PHE A 378 6.04 15.74 -6.96
CA PHE A 378 6.76 16.52 -5.97
C PHE A 378 5.85 17.61 -5.40
N SER A 379 5.14 18.32 -6.26
CA SER A 379 4.12 19.30 -5.92
C SER A 379 2.98 18.70 -5.10
N ALA A 380 2.51 17.50 -5.44
CA ALA A 380 1.48 16.80 -4.67
C ALA A 380 1.99 16.37 -3.28
N MET A 381 3.23 15.88 -3.19
CA MET A 381 3.88 15.53 -1.93
C MET A 381 4.11 16.75 -1.04
N ARG A 382 4.58 17.88 -1.57
CA ARG A 382 4.75 19.13 -0.81
C ARG A 382 3.44 19.62 -0.21
N LEU A 383 2.38 19.63 -1.00
CA LEU A 383 1.04 20.01 -0.55
C LEU A 383 0.56 19.09 0.59
N THR A 384 0.70 17.78 0.40
CA THR A 384 0.27 16.76 1.38
C THR A 384 1.09 16.84 2.67
N ALA A 385 2.42 16.98 2.55
CA ALA A 385 3.33 17.11 3.68
C ALA A 385 2.99 18.34 4.52
N GLY A 386 2.84 19.51 3.90
CA GLY A 386 2.49 20.73 4.62
C GLY A 386 1.10 20.65 5.26
N HIS A 387 0.09 20.13 4.55
CA HIS A 387 -1.25 19.96 5.09
C HIS A 387 -1.25 19.08 6.36
N LEU A 388 -0.55 17.94 6.31
CA LEU A 388 -0.48 17.01 7.43
C LEU A 388 0.39 17.54 8.58
N PHE A 389 1.54 18.13 8.28
CA PHE A 389 2.47 18.69 9.27
C PHE A 389 1.82 19.83 10.05
N PHE A 390 1.22 20.82 9.38
CA PHE A 390 0.64 21.97 10.08
C PHE A 390 -0.56 21.59 10.93
N ARG A 391 -1.33 20.57 10.53
CA ARG A 391 -2.38 19.97 11.37
C ARG A 391 -1.80 19.39 12.66
N ASP A 392 -0.63 18.77 12.60
CA ASP A 392 0.03 18.22 13.79
C ASP A 392 0.77 19.28 14.60
N ALA A 393 1.30 20.32 13.97
CA ALA A 393 1.90 21.47 14.64
C ALA A 393 0.88 22.23 15.49
N VAL A 394 -0.35 22.43 14.98
CA VAL A 394 -1.44 23.03 15.77
C VAL A 394 -1.75 22.18 17.00
N LYS A 395 -1.83 20.85 16.86
CA LYS A 395 -2.03 19.94 18.00
C LYS A 395 -0.86 19.94 18.98
N ALA A 396 0.38 20.01 18.47
CA ALA A 396 1.59 20.07 19.29
C ALA A 396 1.52 21.28 20.21
N ARG A 397 1.25 22.46 19.63
CA ARG A 397 1.07 23.72 20.36
C ARG A 397 -0.05 23.65 21.39
N GLN A 398 -1.22 23.12 21.03
CA GLN A 398 -2.36 22.96 21.95
C GLN A 398 -2.05 22.04 23.15
N LYS A 399 -1.18 21.05 22.96
CA LYS A 399 -0.75 20.11 24.01
C LYS A 399 0.51 20.54 24.76
N GLY A 400 1.15 21.64 24.36
CA GLY A 400 2.45 22.04 24.89
C GLY A 400 3.58 21.07 24.53
N GLU A 401 3.46 20.35 23.42
CA GLU A 401 4.46 19.42 22.90
C GLU A 401 5.34 20.12 21.85
N SER A 402 6.61 19.74 21.75
CA SER A 402 7.48 20.15 20.63
C SER A 402 7.20 19.30 19.39
N ILE A 403 7.61 19.77 18.21
CA ILE A 403 7.54 19.02 16.96
C ILE A 403 8.90 19.01 16.23
N LEU A 404 9.26 17.86 15.69
CA LEU A 404 10.45 17.62 14.87
C LEU A 404 10.02 17.16 13.47
N LEU A 405 10.65 17.72 12.44
CA LEU A 405 10.51 17.24 11.06
C LEU A 405 11.71 16.37 10.71
N VAL A 406 11.49 15.12 10.30
CA VAL A 406 12.53 14.25 9.73
C VAL A 406 12.10 13.88 8.32
N GLU A 407 12.93 14.13 7.33
CA GLU A 407 12.53 13.89 5.94
C GLU A 407 13.63 13.34 5.03
N ASP A 408 13.16 12.61 4.03
CA ASP A 408 13.90 12.14 2.87
C ASP A 408 13.34 12.86 1.63
N GLY A 409 14.03 13.91 1.18
CA GLY A 409 13.83 14.49 -0.15
C GLY A 409 13.42 15.96 -0.22
N GLY A 410 13.54 16.73 0.87
CA GLY A 410 13.34 18.19 0.89
C GLY A 410 11.98 18.69 0.42
N TYR A 411 10.92 18.03 0.87
CA TYR A 411 9.55 18.41 0.56
C TYR A 411 9.08 19.59 1.39
N LEU A 412 9.41 19.65 2.68
CA LEU A 412 8.77 20.59 3.59
C LEU A 412 9.73 21.54 4.31
N ALA A 413 10.91 21.12 4.75
CA ALA A 413 11.86 21.99 5.46
C ALA A 413 12.29 23.21 4.61
N PRO A 414 12.60 23.09 3.31
CA PRO A 414 12.87 24.27 2.48
C PRO A 414 11.66 25.23 2.42
N GLU A 415 10.44 24.69 2.36
CA GLU A 415 9.22 25.50 2.28
C GLU A 415 8.91 26.21 3.60
N ILE A 416 9.06 25.55 4.74
CA ILE A 416 8.90 26.18 6.06
C ILE A 416 9.89 27.34 6.20
N ASN A 417 11.17 27.11 5.90
CA ASN A 417 12.19 28.15 5.99
C ASN A 417 11.89 29.32 5.05
N ARG A 418 11.56 29.05 3.78
CA ARG A 418 11.21 30.07 2.80
C ARG A 418 10.01 30.91 3.25
N LEU A 419 8.91 30.27 3.66
CA LEU A 419 7.69 30.99 4.09
C LEU A 419 7.94 31.83 5.34
N SER A 420 8.76 31.33 6.27
CA SER A 420 9.16 32.07 7.46
C SER A 420 10.02 33.29 7.13
N LEU A 421 10.98 33.18 6.20
CA LEU A 421 11.85 34.28 5.78
C LEU A 421 11.16 35.28 4.85
N GLU A 422 10.12 34.85 4.14
CA GLU A 422 9.20 35.71 3.39
C GLU A 422 8.17 36.43 4.29
N GLU A 423 8.31 36.30 5.62
CA GLU A 423 7.44 36.94 6.62
C GLU A 423 5.95 36.61 6.42
N ARG A 424 5.64 35.38 5.97
CA ARG A 424 4.26 34.92 5.83
C ARG A 424 3.59 34.77 7.19
N THR A 425 2.30 35.06 7.26
CA THR A 425 1.52 34.79 8.47
C THR A 425 1.14 33.31 8.56
N LEU A 426 0.74 32.86 9.75
CA LEU A 426 0.19 31.52 9.93
C LEU A 426 -1.05 31.32 9.05
N GLY A 427 -1.97 32.28 9.02
CA GLY A 427 -3.19 32.18 8.21
C GLY A 427 -2.92 32.04 6.70
N GLU A 428 -1.96 32.81 6.17
CA GLU A 428 -1.51 32.67 4.78
C GLU A 428 -0.91 31.28 4.51
N THR A 429 -0.10 30.79 5.45
CA THR A 429 0.56 29.49 5.35
C THR A 429 -0.45 28.34 5.36
N LEU A 430 -1.41 28.36 6.29
CA LEU A 430 -2.45 27.33 6.37
C LEU A 430 -3.35 27.34 5.12
N SER A 431 -3.65 28.51 4.57
CA SER A 431 -4.38 28.65 3.31
C SER A 431 -3.61 28.08 2.11
N ASN A 432 -2.29 28.29 2.06
CA ASN A 432 -1.41 27.71 1.04
C ASN A 432 -1.46 26.17 1.04
N PHE A 433 -1.54 25.56 2.22
CA PHE A 433 -1.65 24.11 2.41
C PHE A 433 -3.08 23.58 2.54
N LYS A 434 -4.09 24.40 2.23
CA LYS A 434 -5.50 23.98 2.17
C LYS A 434 -6.02 23.43 3.50
N LEU A 435 -5.76 24.17 4.57
CA LEU A 435 -6.23 23.91 5.93
C LEU A 435 -7.29 24.93 6.34
N THR A 436 -8.34 25.13 5.51
CA THR A 436 -9.34 26.19 5.76
C THR A 436 -10.11 25.95 7.05
N SER A 437 -10.57 24.73 7.30
CA SER A 437 -11.29 24.33 8.52
C SER A 437 -10.50 24.65 9.80
N ILE A 438 -9.23 24.30 9.87
CA ILE A 438 -8.37 24.59 11.04
C ILE A 438 -8.10 26.10 11.16
N THR A 439 -7.94 26.79 10.03
CA THR A 439 -7.71 28.23 10.02
C THR A 439 -8.90 28.98 10.65
N GLU A 440 -10.13 28.54 10.38
CA GLU A 440 -11.33 29.15 10.96
C GLU A 440 -11.40 28.99 12.49
N GLU A 441 -10.92 27.86 13.02
CA GLU A 441 -10.92 27.54 14.46
C GLU A 441 -9.85 28.28 15.27
N LEU A 442 -8.78 28.76 14.63
CA LEU A 442 -7.68 29.45 15.32
C LEU A 442 -8.05 30.90 15.71
N PRO A 443 -7.56 31.41 16.86
CA PRO A 443 -7.68 32.82 17.23
C PRO A 443 -7.12 33.75 16.15
N VAL A 444 -7.69 34.96 16.02
CA VAL A 444 -7.26 35.94 15.01
C VAL A 444 -5.80 36.34 15.24
N GLU A 445 -5.42 36.49 16.51
CA GLU A 445 -4.07 36.87 16.92
C GLU A 445 -3.03 35.82 16.50
N GLU A 446 -3.38 34.52 16.54
CA GLU A 446 -2.50 33.46 16.05
C GLU A 446 -2.42 33.43 14.53
N LYS A 447 -3.53 33.67 13.83
CA LYS A 447 -3.57 33.71 12.36
C LYS A 447 -2.69 34.82 11.80
N GLU A 448 -2.67 35.99 12.45
CA GLU A 448 -1.90 37.16 12.04
C GLU A 448 -0.42 37.06 12.45
N MET A 449 -0.08 36.15 13.37
CA MET A 449 1.30 35.91 13.78
C MET A 449 2.16 35.45 12.59
N LYS A 450 3.39 35.96 12.51
CA LYS A 450 4.39 35.49 11.54
C LYS A 450 4.68 34.01 11.79
N LEU A 451 4.79 33.23 10.73
CA LEU A 451 5.03 31.79 10.79
C LEU A 451 6.26 31.47 11.65
N LYS A 452 7.35 32.23 11.45
CA LYS A 452 8.58 32.10 12.24
C LYS A 452 8.29 32.19 13.74
N ASN A 453 7.69 33.29 14.17
CA ASN A 453 7.40 33.56 15.58
C ASN A 453 6.43 32.53 16.17
N TRP A 454 5.50 32.02 15.35
CA TRP A 454 4.56 31.00 15.80
C TRP A 454 5.27 29.67 16.08
N LEU A 455 6.14 29.22 15.18
CA LEU A 455 6.86 27.95 15.30
C LEU A 455 8.03 27.99 16.31
N GLU A 456 8.68 29.15 16.52
CA GLU A 456 9.89 29.30 17.33
C GLU A 456 9.80 28.70 18.74
N SER A 457 8.60 28.71 19.35
CA SER A 457 8.42 28.21 20.72
C SER A 457 8.33 26.68 20.84
N PHE A 458 8.16 25.94 19.74
CA PHE A 458 7.92 24.48 19.83
C PHE A 458 8.45 23.67 18.63
N PHE A 459 8.91 24.29 17.55
CA PHE A 459 9.54 23.58 16.44
C PHE A 459 11.04 23.42 16.69
N ALA A 460 11.49 22.18 16.86
CA ALA A 460 12.90 21.87 17.12
C ALA A 460 13.80 22.11 15.91
N GLY A 461 13.24 22.08 14.69
CA GLY A 461 13.95 22.15 13.42
C GLY A 461 13.70 20.92 12.56
N SER A 462 14.54 20.74 11.54
CA SER A 462 14.43 19.63 10.59
C SER A 462 15.68 18.77 10.50
N VAL A 463 15.51 17.50 10.18
CA VAL A 463 16.59 16.55 9.88
C VAL A 463 16.41 15.98 8.47
N GLU A 464 17.39 16.16 7.59
CA GLU A 464 17.34 15.72 6.19
C GLU A 464 18.24 14.50 5.93
N HIS A 465 17.68 13.49 5.25
CA HIS A 465 18.36 12.24 4.90
C HIS A 465 19.13 12.30 3.56
N THR A 466 18.69 13.09 2.58
CA THR A 466 19.17 13.00 1.18
C THR A 466 19.79 14.27 0.63
N ARG A 467 20.64 14.09 -0.39
CA ARG A 467 21.32 15.19 -1.09
C ARG A 467 20.34 16.17 -1.72
N ASN A 468 19.22 15.70 -2.27
CA ASN A 468 18.22 16.59 -2.87
C ASN A 468 17.64 17.59 -1.87
N GLY A 469 17.29 17.11 -0.67
CA GLY A 469 16.77 18.03 0.34
C GLY A 469 17.84 18.95 0.92
N TYR A 470 19.09 18.48 1.02
CA TYR A 470 20.24 19.34 1.30
C TYR A 470 20.36 20.45 0.26
N ASP A 471 20.31 20.12 -1.03
CA ASP A 471 20.45 21.10 -2.12
C ASP A 471 19.31 22.12 -2.10
N TYR A 472 18.06 21.72 -1.85
CA TYR A 472 16.95 22.66 -1.72
C TYR A 472 17.05 23.57 -0.49
N LEU A 473 17.63 23.09 0.62
CA LEU A 473 17.93 23.94 1.76
C LEU A 473 19.05 24.92 1.44
N GLU A 474 20.09 24.47 0.72
CA GLU A 474 21.22 25.30 0.29
C GLU A 474 20.73 26.43 -0.62
N GLU A 475 19.82 26.16 -1.56
CA GLU A 475 19.17 27.18 -2.38
C GLU A 475 18.43 28.25 -1.55
N VAL A 476 17.77 27.86 -0.46
CA VAL A 476 17.09 28.80 0.46
C VAL A 476 18.13 29.61 1.23
N GLU A 477 19.15 28.97 1.80
CA GLU A 477 20.20 29.65 2.55
C GLU A 477 21.00 30.61 1.66
N GLU A 478 21.32 30.25 0.42
CA GLU A 478 21.97 31.14 -0.55
C GLU A 478 21.11 32.37 -0.86
N ARG A 479 19.80 32.16 -1.06
CA ARG A 479 18.87 33.24 -1.40
C ARG A 479 18.63 34.23 -0.26
N PHE A 480 18.59 33.77 0.98
CA PHE A 480 18.25 34.59 2.15
C PHE A 480 19.43 34.83 3.10
N HIS A 481 20.61 34.26 2.81
CA HIS A 481 21.82 34.26 3.63
C HIS A 481 21.70 33.61 5.02
N THR A 482 20.59 32.92 5.27
CA THR A 482 20.27 32.21 6.51
C THR A 482 19.10 31.27 6.27
N LEU A 483 18.88 30.35 7.21
CA LEU A 483 17.59 29.70 7.40
C LEU A 483 16.79 30.40 8.51
N ALA A 484 15.48 30.10 8.61
CA ALA A 484 14.65 30.54 9.74
C ALA A 484 14.80 29.62 10.96
N PHE A 485 15.05 28.32 10.71
CA PHE A 485 15.21 27.26 11.69
C PHE A 485 16.44 26.42 11.37
N PRO A 486 17.06 25.77 12.38
CA PRO A 486 18.16 24.85 12.13
C PRO A 486 17.71 23.65 11.29
N ALA A 487 18.55 23.27 10.32
CA ALA A 487 18.34 22.09 9.50
C ALA A 487 19.57 21.18 9.58
N ALA A 488 19.48 20.13 10.39
CA ALA A 488 20.54 19.14 10.51
C ALA A 488 20.45 18.12 9.37
N THR A 489 21.56 17.55 8.93
CA THR A 489 21.54 16.57 7.83
C THR A 489 22.68 15.55 7.86
N ILE A 490 22.35 14.32 7.50
CA ILE A 490 23.36 13.28 7.23
C ILE A 490 23.72 13.20 5.74
N ALA A 491 22.98 13.88 4.86
CA ALA A 491 22.98 13.69 3.41
C ALA A 491 24.36 13.78 2.73
N VAL A 492 25.30 14.49 3.36
CA VAL A 492 26.65 14.75 2.86
C VAL A 492 27.75 14.23 3.79
N SER A 493 27.39 13.43 4.80
CA SER A 493 28.31 12.73 5.68
C SER A 493 29.23 11.78 4.91
N ASP A 494 30.35 11.42 5.52
CA ASP A 494 31.30 10.49 4.93
C ASP A 494 30.66 9.09 4.75
N LEU A 495 29.80 8.68 5.68
CA LEU A 495 29.03 7.44 5.59
C LEU A 495 28.12 7.41 4.35
N LYS A 496 27.35 8.49 4.13
CA LYS A 496 26.42 8.61 2.98
C LYS A 496 27.18 8.73 1.66
N ARG A 497 28.25 9.53 1.61
CA ARG A 497 29.03 9.76 0.39
C ARG A 497 29.95 8.60 0.01
N GLY A 498 30.36 7.80 1.00
CA GLY A 498 31.23 6.64 0.80
C GLY A 498 30.44 5.35 0.69
N GLU A 499 30.16 4.73 1.84
CA GLU A 499 29.69 3.35 1.90
C GLU A 499 28.24 3.17 1.42
N GLU A 500 27.34 4.09 1.76
CA GLU A 500 25.96 4.04 1.25
C GLU A 500 25.91 4.24 -0.26
N ALA A 501 26.71 5.16 -0.80
CA ALA A 501 26.81 5.38 -2.25
C ALA A 501 27.27 4.12 -2.98
N MET A 502 28.21 3.37 -2.41
CA MET A 502 28.62 2.06 -2.94
C MET A 502 27.46 1.06 -2.94
N GLY A 503 26.79 0.86 -1.80
CA GLY A 503 25.65 -0.05 -1.69
C GLY A 503 24.47 0.32 -2.60
N THR A 504 24.25 1.62 -2.79
CA THR A 504 23.25 2.17 -3.72
C THR A 504 23.59 1.79 -5.16
N SER A 505 24.84 1.99 -5.58
CA SER A 505 25.29 1.66 -6.94
C SER A 505 25.16 0.18 -7.26
N THR A 506 25.57 -0.71 -6.35
CA THR A 506 25.38 -2.17 -6.52
C THR A 506 23.89 -2.51 -6.70
N SER A 507 23.01 -1.87 -5.93
CA SER A 507 21.57 -2.11 -5.95
C SER A 507 20.91 -1.61 -7.24
N ILE A 508 21.36 -0.46 -7.77
CA ILE A 508 20.93 0.06 -9.08
C ILE A 508 21.29 -0.95 -10.18
N VAL A 509 22.54 -1.40 -10.23
CA VAL A 509 23.01 -2.33 -11.26
C VAL A 509 22.27 -3.66 -11.20
N HIS A 510 22.08 -4.21 -9.99
CA HIS A 510 21.26 -5.41 -9.78
C HIS A 510 19.82 -5.24 -10.30
N ALA A 511 19.19 -4.09 -10.02
CA ALA A 511 17.83 -3.83 -10.47
C ALA A 511 17.73 -3.72 -12.00
N VAL A 512 18.66 -2.99 -12.64
CA VAL A 512 18.74 -2.89 -14.10
C VAL A 512 18.93 -4.27 -14.73
N GLU A 513 19.87 -5.06 -14.20
CA GLU A 513 20.18 -6.40 -14.69
C GLU A 513 18.99 -7.35 -14.54
N SER A 514 18.29 -7.30 -13.40
CA SER A 514 17.08 -8.11 -13.15
C SER A 514 15.97 -7.81 -14.16
N ILE A 515 15.72 -6.53 -14.47
CA ILE A 515 14.72 -6.15 -15.46
C ILE A 515 15.15 -6.60 -16.86
N LEU A 516 16.42 -6.42 -17.23
CA LEU A 516 16.95 -6.89 -18.51
C LEU A 516 16.78 -8.41 -18.66
N HIS A 517 17.14 -9.20 -17.64
CA HIS A 517 16.96 -10.65 -17.63
C HIS A 517 15.50 -11.05 -17.78
N GLY A 518 14.58 -10.36 -17.09
CA GLY A 518 13.13 -10.56 -17.26
C GLY A 518 12.64 -10.32 -18.69
N GLN A 519 13.36 -9.50 -19.48
CA GLN A 519 13.10 -9.26 -20.90
C GLN A 519 13.93 -10.15 -21.84
N GLY A 520 14.65 -11.14 -21.31
CA GLY A 520 15.56 -12.00 -22.08
C GLY A 520 16.76 -11.25 -22.67
N LYS A 521 17.23 -10.18 -22.00
CA LYS A 521 18.38 -9.35 -22.38
C LYS A 521 19.49 -9.48 -21.34
N MET A 522 20.73 -9.20 -21.74
CA MET A 522 21.89 -9.26 -20.85
C MET A 522 22.59 -7.90 -20.75
N LEU A 523 23.07 -7.57 -19.55
CA LEU A 523 23.79 -6.33 -19.28
C LEU A 523 25.14 -6.30 -20.00
N CYS A 524 25.84 -7.43 -20.10
CA CYS A 524 27.20 -7.52 -20.65
C CYS A 524 27.36 -7.07 -22.12
N TYR A 525 26.24 -6.97 -22.86
CA TYR A 525 26.16 -6.54 -24.25
C TYR A 525 25.71 -5.07 -24.43
N ARG A 526 25.56 -4.31 -23.33
CA ARG A 526 25.02 -2.94 -23.37
C ARG A 526 26.13 -1.91 -23.52
N ASN A 527 25.81 -0.84 -24.23
CA ASN A 527 26.65 0.34 -24.33
C ASN A 527 26.10 1.42 -23.41
N VAL A 528 26.80 1.64 -22.31
CA VAL A 528 26.29 2.32 -21.13
C VAL A 528 26.87 3.72 -21.03
N VAL A 529 26.00 4.70 -20.76
CA VAL A 529 26.42 6.03 -20.31
C VAL A 529 25.90 6.27 -18.90
N VAL A 530 26.83 6.60 -18.00
CA VAL A 530 26.51 7.04 -16.64
C VAL A 530 26.52 8.57 -16.62
N LEU A 531 25.34 9.16 -16.41
CA LEU A 531 25.17 10.60 -16.23
C LEU A 531 25.42 10.93 -14.75
N GLY A 532 26.36 11.84 -14.47
CA GLY A 532 26.86 12.14 -13.12
C GLY A 532 28.02 11.24 -12.70
N SER A 533 28.90 10.85 -13.64
CA SER A 533 29.95 9.83 -13.43
C SER A 533 31.00 10.19 -12.38
N ARG A 534 31.10 11.45 -11.96
CA ARG A 534 32.04 11.92 -10.93
C ARG A 534 31.38 12.15 -9.57
N GLY A 535 30.05 12.05 -9.47
CA GLY A 535 29.34 12.06 -8.19
C GLY A 535 29.59 10.80 -7.36
N ALA A 536 29.20 10.81 -6.07
CA ALA A 536 29.41 9.69 -5.16
C ALA A 536 28.84 8.36 -5.70
N ILE A 537 27.56 8.34 -6.08
CA ILE A 537 26.91 7.15 -6.67
C ILE A 537 27.47 6.85 -8.06
N GLY A 538 27.54 7.86 -8.95
CA GLY A 538 27.98 7.67 -10.33
C GLY A 538 29.41 7.14 -10.46
N SER A 539 30.29 7.57 -9.56
CA SER A 539 31.66 7.08 -9.51
C SER A 539 31.76 5.59 -9.19
N ASN A 540 30.87 5.08 -8.32
CA ASN A 540 30.75 3.66 -8.00
C ASN A 540 30.02 2.89 -9.10
N LEU A 541 29.01 3.48 -9.75
CA LEU A 541 28.32 2.88 -10.91
C LEU A 541 29.27 2.60 -12.06
N VAL A 542 30.18 3.54 -12.35
CA VAL A 542 31.23 3.33 -13.37
C VAL A 542 32.04 2.08 -13.06
N CYS A 543 32.51 1.92 -11.82
CA CYS A 543 33.28 0.75 -11.40
C CYS A 543 32.45 -0.55 -11.52
N GLU A 544 31.20 -0.55 -11.07
CA GLU A 544 30.30 -1.70 -11.16
C GLU A 544 30.05 -2.14 -12.59
N PHE A 545 29.77 -1.20 -13.50
CA PHE A 545 29.57 -1.52 -14.91
C PHE A 545 30.86 -1.98 -15.59
N GLN A 546 32.02 -1.35 -15.31
CA GLN A 546 33.31 -1.81 -15.85
C GLN A 546 33.59 -3.28 -15.56
N ASN A 547 33.19 -3.77 -14.38
CA ASN A 547 33.39 -5.16 -13.98
C ASN A 547 32.37 -6.14 -14.60
N ARG A 548 31.24 -5.65 -15.14
CA ARG A 548 30.12 -6.47 -15.63
C ARG A 548 29.95 -6.45 -17.14
N LEU A 549 30.51 -5.45 -17.82
CA LEU A 549 30.50 -5.34 -19.28
C LEU A 549 31.65 -6.15 -19.88
N SER A 550 31.35 -7.04 -20.83
CA SER A 550 32.35 -7.89 -21.49
C SER A 550 32.50 -7.57 -22.98
N GLU A 551 31.39 -7.32 -23.68
CA GLU A 551 31.39 -6.97 -25.11
C GLU A 551 30.96 -5.51 -25.35
N GLY A 552 30.12 -4.99 -24.46
CA GLY A 552 29.72 -3.58 -24.48
C GLY A 552 30.80 -2.66 -23.93
N TRP A 553 30.54 -1.36 -23.98
CA TRP A 553 31.43 -0.33 -23.43
C TRP A 553 30.69 0.62 -22.49
N ILE A 554 31.46 1.34 -21.68
CA ILE A 554 30.95 2.36 -20.77
C ILE A 554 31.65 3.70 -21.00
N ALA A 555 30.88 4.80 -20.88
CA ALA A 555 31.39 6.15 -20.76
C ALA A 555 30.70 6.91 -19.61
N GLY A 556 31.38 7.91 -19.08
CA GLY A 556 30.85 8.83 -18.09
C GLY A 556 30.54 10.21 -18.66
N VAL A 557 29.52 10.87 -18.15
CA VAL A 557 29.22 12.27 -18.46
C VAL A 557 29.05 13.03 -17.16
N ASP A 558 29.86 14.06 -16.95
CA ASP A 558 29.79 14.89 -15.75
C ASP A 558 30.38 16.29 -16.01
N THR A 559 29.71 17.33 -15.54
CA THR A 559 30.18 18.71 -15.69
C THR A 559 31.52 18.96 -14.99
N ALA A 560 31.87 18.14 -13.98
CA ALA A 560 33.13 18.22 -13.25
C ALA A 560 34.31 17.52 -13.96
N VAL A 561 34.12 17.00 -15.19
CA VAL A 561 35.23 16.44 -15.97
C VAL A 561 36.16 17.55 -16.43
N ASP A 562 37.41 17.52 -16.00
CA ASP A 562 38.47 18.39 -16.52
C ASP A 562 39.15 17.77 -17.75
N HIS A 563 39.74 18.60 -18.63
CA HIS A 563 40.49 18.15 -19.81
C HIS A 563 41.82 17.43 -19.47
N SER A 564 42.13 17.26 -18.18
CA SER A 564 43.25 16.43 -17.74
C SER A 564 42.90 14.95 -17.95
N PRO A 565 43.84 14.09 -18.41
CA PRO A 565 43.56 12.67 -18.53
C PRO A 565 43.06 12.14 -17.18
N GLY A 566 41.79 11.70 -17.17
CA GLY A 566 41.15 11.21 -15.96
C GLY A 566 41.95 10.05 -15.36
N LYS A 567 41.85 9.86 -14.05
CA LYS A 567 42.45 8.71 -13.35
C LYS A 567 41.88 7.34 -13.78
N ARG A 568 40.92 7.30 -14.72
CA ARG A 568 40.13 6.13 -15.10
C ARG A 568 40.33 5.79 -16.57
N GLU A 569 40.32 4.51 -16.89
CA GLU A 569 40.52 3.98 -18.24
C GLU A 569 39.29 4.13 -19.16
N ILE A 570 38.20 4.76 -18.69
CA ILE A 570 36.99 4.96 -19.49
C ILE A 570 36.91 6.38 -20.07
N PRO A 571 36.27 6.56 -21.24
CA PRO A 571 35.97 7.89 -21.75
C PRO A 571 35.01 8.64 -20.81
N GLU A 572 35.36 9.87 -20.47
CA GLU A 572 34.49 10.79 -19.73
C GLU A 572 34.44 12.16 -20.41
N THR A 573 33.25 12.75 -20.48
CA THR A 573 33.02 14.04 -21.14
C THR A 573 32.12 14.95 -20.29
N ARG A 574 32.05 16.25 -20.62
CA ARG A 574 31.20 17.20 -19.90
C ARG A 574 29.75 17.14 -20.33
N THR A 575 29.56 16.89 -21.62
CA THR A 575 28.25 16.75 -22.26
C THR A 575 28.17 15.40 -22.96
N VAL A 576 26.96 14.92 -23.23
CA VAL A 576 26.78 13.63 -23.91
C VAL A 576 27.27 13.73 -25.35
N GLU A 577 27.03 14.87 -26.00
CA GLU A 577 27.39 15.21 -27.38
C GLU A 577 28.91 15.09 -27.64
N GLU A 578 29.73 15.37 -26.63
CA GLU A 578 31.20 15.27 -26.70
C GLU A 578 31.72 13.83 -26.82
N LEU A 579 30.89 12.79 -26.60
CA LEU A 579 31.31 11.38 -26.75
C LEU A 579 31.64 11.00 -28.21
N GLY A 580 31.20 11.82 -29.16
CA GLY A 580 31.41 11.62 -30.59
C GLY A 580 30.33 10.78 -31.26
N GLU A 581 29.99 11.14 -32.50
CA GLU A 581 28.82 10.61 -33.21
C GLU A 581 28.80 9.08 -33.32
N GLY A 582 29.96 8.45 -33.54
CA GLY A 582 30.05 6.99 -33.67
C GLY A 582 29.62 6.25 -32.41
N ARG A 583 30.02 6.76 -31.22
CA ARG A 583 29.59 6.19 -29.94
C ARG A 583 28.12 6.46 -29.68
N LEU A 584 27.68 7.69 -29.92
CA LEU A 584 26.29 8.10 -29.70
C LEU A 584 25.29 7.26 -30.51
N ARG A 585 25.66 6.87 -31.74
CA ARG A 585 24.83 6.00 -32.57
C ARG A 585 24.64 4.60 -31.97
N ASP A 586 25.65 4.09 -31.29
CA ASP A 586 25.66 2.72 -30.75
C ASP A 586 25.18 2.65 -29.28
N LEU A 587 24.80 3.76 -28.66
CA LEU A 587 24.29 3.77 -27.28
C LEU A 587 22.95 3.06 -27.15
N ASP A 588 22.77 2.30 -26.06
CA ASP A 588 21.47 1.73 -25.70
C ASP A 588 21.10 1.79 -24.22
N LEU A 589 21.98 2.10 -23.28
CA LEU A 589 21.63 2.21 -21.86
C LEU A 589 22.11 3.53 -21.25
N PHE A 590 21.19 4.28 -20.69
CA PHE A 590 21.43 5.52 -19.94
C PHE A 590 21.11 5.31 -18.46
N VAL A 591 22.07 5.59 -17.59
CA VAL A 591 21.89 5.51 -16.14
C VAL A 591 22.13 6.89 -15.54
N GLY A 592 21.09 7.49 -14.97
CA GLY A 592 21.11 8.86 -14.47
C GLY A 592 21.21 8.93 -12.96
N VAL A 593 22.18 9.70 -12.45
CA VAL A 593 22.35 10.01 -11.02
C VAL A 593 22.73 11.48 -10.76
N THR A 594 22.14 12.39 -11.55
CA THR A 594 22.55 13.80 -11.63
C THR A 594 21.72 14.79 -10.82
N GLY A 595 20.54 14.41 -10.30
CA GLY A 595 19.63 15.39 -9.68
C GLY A 595 18.82 16.24 -10.65
N LYS A 596 19.13 16.17 -11.96
CA LYS A 596 18.54 17.02 -13.01
C LYS A 596 18.58 16.37 -14.38
N SER A 597 17.64 16.72 -15.25
CA SER A 597 17.66 16.29 -16.65
C SER A 597 18.79 17.00 -17.40
N ILE A 598 19.80 16.25 -17.84
CA ILE A 598 20.92 16.78 -18.65
C ILE A 598 20.81 16.41 -20.13
N LEU A 599 19.84 15.59 -20.50
CA LEU A 599 19.57 15.23 -21.89
C LEU A 599 18.70 16.33 -22.52
N SER A 600 19.29 17.07 -23.47
CA SER A 600 18.57 18.10 -24.23
C SER A 600 17.52 17.47 -25.14
N ARG A 601 16.48 18.26 -25.47
CA ARG A 601 15.43 17.80 -26.40
C ARG A 601 16.00 17.58 -27.80
N GLU A 602 16.95 18.42 -28.20
CA GLU A 602 17.70 18.35 -29.43
C GLU A 602 18.49 17.04 -29.52
N PHE A 603 19.22 16.67 -28.47
CA PHE A 603 19.94 15.41 -28.40
C PHE A 603 18.99 14.21 -28.46
N LEU A 604 17.88 14.23 -27.71
CA LEU A 604 16.90 13.14 -27.70
C LEU A 604 16.28 12.94 -29.09
N ASN A 605 15.88 14.02 -29.77
CA ASN A 605 15.40 13.95 -31.15
C ASN A 605 16.44 13.34 -32.08
N TRP A 606 17.70 13.79 -31.96
CA TRP A 606 18.80 13.25 -32.74
C TRP A 606 19.02 11.75 -32.47
N LEU A 607 19.01 11.32 -31.21
CA LEU A 607 19.22 9.92 -30.81
C LEU A 607 18.12 9.02 -31.38
N LEU A 608 16.85 9.44 -31.29
CA LEU A 608 15.71 8.69 -31.80
C LEU A 608 15.78 8.50 -33.33
N LEU A 609 16.19 9.54 -34.05
CA LEU A 609 16.28 9.54 -35.50
C LEU A 609 17.55 8.85 -36.04
N ASN A 610 18.70 9.08 -35.40
CA ASN A 610 20.02 8.76 -35.95
C ASN A 610 20.75 7.64 -35.22
N GLY A 611 20.32 7.25 -34.02
CA GLY A 611 20.89 6.09 -33.34
C GLY A 611 20.81 4.83 -34.21
N GLU A 612 21.44 3.74 -33.80
CA GLU A 612 21.41 2.45 -34.50
C GLU A 612 20.65 1.39 -33.70
N LYS A 613 20.79 1.41 -32.38
CA LYS A 613 20.15 0.45 -31.47
C LYS A 613 18.62 0.55 -31.46
N PRO A 614 17.88 -0.55 -31.71
CA PRO A 614 16.42 -0.54 -31.75
C PRO A 614 15.76 -0.41 -30.38
N ASN A 615 16.49 -0.72 -29.31
CA ASN A 615 16.03 -0.66 -27.93
C ASN A 615 16.91 0.35 -27.19
N LEU A 616 16.30 1.30 -26.48
CA LEU A 616 16.96 2.29 -25.65
C LEU A 616 16.43 2.16 -24.23
N TYR A 617 17.30 2.03 -23.25
CA TYR A 617 16.96 1.82 -21.84
C TYR A 617 17.38 3.03 -21.02
N PHE A 618 16.50 3.49 -20.13
CA PHE A 618 16.72 4.64 -19.26
C PHE A 618 16.42 4.21 -17.82
N ALA A 619 17.41 4.33 -16.95
CA ALA A 619 17.33 3.94 -15.55
C ALA A 619 17.74 5.13 -14.66
N SER A 620 16.82 5.61 -13.82
CA SER A 620 17.16 6.61 -12.79
C SER A 620 17.73 5.87 -11.58
N GLY A 621 18.79 6.40 -10.98
CA GLY A 621 19.48 5.79 -9.86
C GLY A 621 19.32 6.53 -8.54
N SER A 622 18.99 7.84 -8.54
CA SER A 622 19.01 8.62 -7.29
C SER A 622 17.86 9.60 -7.11
N THR A 623 17.36 10.27 -8.15
CA THR A 623 16.52 11.48 -7.96
C THR A 623 15.19 11.46 -8.74
N LYS A 624 14.19 10.75 -8.20
CA LYS A 624 12.78 10.78 -8.68
C LYS A 624 12.72 10.66 -10.24
N THR A 625 11.75 11.28 -10.92
CA THR A 625 11.66 11.27 -12.40
C THR A 625 12.56 12.30 -13.10
N VAL A 626 13.42 13.01 -12.35
CA VAL A 626 14.00 14.27 -12.81
C VAL A 626 15.11 14.06 -13.83
N GLU A 627 15.89 12.98 -13.76
CA GLU A 627 17.02 12.76 -14.69
C GLU A 627 16.57 12.59 -16.15
N PHE A 628 15.32 12.17 -16.37
CA PHE A 628 14.76 11.94 -17.69
C PHE A 628 13.50 12.78 -17.95
N ALA A 629 13.29 13.87 -17.21
CA ALA A 629 12.14 14.75 -17.38
C ALA A 629 11.99 15.25 -18.83
N SER A 630 13.09 15.60 -19.50
CA SER A 630 13.06 16.01 -20.92
C SER A 630 12.54 14.91 -21.85
N LEU A 631 12.91 13.65 -21.59
CA LEU A 631 12.44 12.51 -22.36
C LEU A 631 10.97 12.22 -22.08
N ILE A 632 10.57 12.24 -20.82
CA ILE A 632 9.17 12.04 -20.41
C ILE A 632 8.28 13.11 -21.06
N GLN A 633 8.71 14.38 -21.05
CA GLN A 633 7.99 15.46 -21.71
C GLN A 633 7.91 15.26 -23.22
N LEU A 634 9.00 14.84 -23.88
CA LEU A 634 8.98 14.55 -25.31
C LEU A 634 7.98 13.44 -25.66
N LEU A 635 7.96 12.36 -24.88
CA LEU A 635 7.00 11.26 -25.06
C LEU A 635 5.57 11.71 -24.81
N GLN A 636 5.34 12.57 -23.82
CA GLN A 636 4.04 13.15 -23.50
C GLN A 636 3.54 14.07 -24.62
N ASP A 637 4.40 14.91 -25.19
CA ASP A 637 4.08 15.78 -26.31
C ASP A 637 3.68 14.96 -27.56
N ILE A 638 4.37 13.84 -27.81
CA ILE A 638 4.02 12.93 -28.92
C ILE A 638 2.68 12.24 -28.65
N ARG A 639 2.45 11.73 -27.44
CA ARG A 639 1.22 11.01 -27.07
C ARG A 639 -0.01 11.90 -27.11
N SER A 640 0.11 13.14 -26.63
CA SER A 640 -0.97 14.13 -26.64
C SER A 640 -1.28 14.68 -28.05
N GLY A 641 -0.43 14.39 -29.03
CA GLY A 641 -0.54 14.91 -30.39
C GLY A 641 0.00 16.34 -30.55
N ALA A 642 0.56 16.94 -29.50
CA ALA A 642 1.26 18.23 -29.58
C ALA A 642 2.46 18.15 -30.54
N ILE A 643 3.10 16.98 -30.65
CA ILE A 643 4.09 16.66 -31.68
C ILE A 643 3.57 15.50 -32.53
N SER A 644 3.48 15.74 -33.85
CA SER A 644 3.15 14.70 -34.83
C SER A 644 4.35 14.26 -35.69
N SER A 645 5.48 14.96 -35.57
CA SER A 645 6.72 14.63 -36.29
C SER A 645 7.98 15.11 -35.57
N ILE A 646 9.09 14.39 -35.75
CA ILE A 646 10.44 14.78 -35.28
C ILE A 646 11.30 15.02 -36.53
N ASP A 647 11.83 16.23 -36.69
CA ASP A 647 12.55 16.70 -37.88
C ASP A 647 11.86 16.30 -39.20
N GLY A 648 10.55 16.54 -39.29
CA GLY A 648 9.71 16.21 -40.45
C GLY A 648 9.37 14.72 -40.61
N THR A 649 9.89 13.84 -39.76
CA THR A 649 9.55 12.41 -39.75
C THR A 649 8.32 12.18 -38.91
N LYS A 650 7.20 11.72 -39.51
CA LYS A 650 5.97 11.43 -38.76
C LYS A 650 6.22 10.37 -37.70
N VAL A 651 5.68 10.59 -36.50
CA VAL A 651 5.85 9.66 -35.37
C VAL A 651 4.51 9.24 -34.78
N ARG A 652 4.47 8.01 -34.27
CA ARG A 652 3.37 7.46 -33.49
C ARG A 652 3.92 6.72 -32.28
N LEU A 653 3.25 6.85 -31.14
CA LEU A 653 3.67 6.22 -29.89
C LEU A 653 2.62 5.21 -29.41
N GLU A 654 3.07 4.02 -29.03
CA GLU A 654 2.28 3.03 -28.30
C GLU A 654 2.95 2.78 -26.94
N THR A 655 2.15 2.52 -25.90
CA THR A 655 2.66 2.30 -24.54
C THR A 655 2.31 0.89 -24.07
N MET A 656 3.27 0.22 -23.46
CA MET A 656 3.14 -1.11 -22.85
C MET A 656 3.80 -1.10 -21.46
N ASP A 657 3.35 -1.98 -20.57
CA ASP A 657 4.01 -2.20 -19.28
C ASP A 657 5.20 -3.15 -19.47
N ILE A 658 6.34 -2.85 -18.82
CA ILE A 658 7.39 -3.84 -18.62
C ILE A 658 6.94 -4.73 -17.48
N ARG A 659 6.71 -6.01 -17.75
CA ARG A 659 6.27 -6.99 -16.74
C ARG A 659 7.34 -8.02 -16.51
N ASP A 660 7.59 -8.30 -15.24
CA ASP A 660 8.36 -9.45 -14.84
C ASP A 660 7.64 -10.73 -15.27
N PRO A 661 8.28 -11.64 -16.04
CA PRO A 661 7.60 -12.83 -16.53
C PRO A 661 7.31 -13.86 -15.44
N GLN A 662 8.00 -13.81 -14.29
CA GLN A 662 7.82 -14.77 -13.20
C GLN A 662 6.72 -14.33 -12.23
N THR A 663 6.70 -13.05 -11.88
CA THR A 663 5.83 -12.47 -10.84
C THR A 663 4.68 -11.65 -11.40
N GLY A 664 4.75 -11.23 -12.67
CA GLY A 664 3.78 -10.33 -13.30
C GLY A 664 3.84 -8.87 -12.83
N VAL A 665 4.75 -8.55 -11.91
CA VAL A 665 4.96 -7.21 -11.36
C VAL A 665 5.39 -6.26 -12.46
N ILE A 666 4.82 -5.04 -12.45
CA ILE A 666 5.20 -3.98 -13.38
C ILE A 666 6.55 -3.40 -12.93
N GLN A 667 7.54 -3.48 -13.80
CA GLN A 667 8.92 -3.02 -13.61
C GLN A 667 9.23 -1.73 -14.38
N GLY A 668 8.23 -1.12 -15.03
CA GLY A 668 8.36 0.13 -15.76
C GLY A 668 7.47 0.20 -16.99
N SER A 669 7.84 1.06 -17.94
CA SER A 669 7.06 1.30 -19.16
C SER A 669 7.92 1.17 -20.41
N GLN A 670 7.37 0.53 -21.44
CA GLN A 670 7.92 0.49 -22.78
C GLN A 670 7.09 1.40 -23.69
N TYR A 671 7.77 2.28 -24.42
CA TYR A 671 7.19 3.13 -25.45
C TYR A 671 7.71 2.69 -26.81
N ARG A 672 6.79 2.24 -27.67
CA ARG A 672 7.09 1.87 -29.05
C ARG A 672 6.84 3.08 -29.95
N LEU A 673 7.93 3.68 -30.41
CA LEU A 673 7.93 4.80 -31.33
C LEU A 673 8.04 4.28 -32.77
N SER A 674 6.93 4.37 -33.50
CA SER A 674 6.86 4.13 -34.95
C SER A 674 7.20 5.41 -35.70
N MET A 675 8.19 5.36 -36.57
CA MET A 675 8.63 6.49 -37.40
C MET A 675 8.36 6.19 -38.88
N GLY A 676 7.68 7.13 -39.54
CA GLY A 676 7.36 7.04 -40.96
C GLY A 676 8.61 6.89 -41.85
N PRO A 677 8.41 6.45 -43.11
CA PRO A 677 9.53 6.19 -44.03
C PRO A 677 10.38 7.44 -44.25
N LYS A 678 11.71 7.27 -44.15
CA LYS A 678 12.72 8.31 -44.39
C LYS A 678 13.66 7.84 -45.50
N ASN A 679 13.85 8.67 -46.53
CA ASN A 679 14.75 8.40 -47.66
C ASN A 679 14.51 7.03 -48.36
N GLY A 680 13.25 6.64 -48.57
CA GLY A 680 12.88 5.40 -49.26
C GLY A 680 13.07 4.11 -48.45
N LYS A 681 13.51 4.19 -47.19
CA LYS A 681 13.50 3.05 -46.25
C LYS A 681 12.14 2.95 -45.58
N GLY A 682 11.68 1.71 -45.32
CA GLY A 682 10.39 1.42 -44.68
C GLY A 682 10.24 2.02 -43.28
N GLU A 683 9.08 1.77 -42.66
CA GLU A 683 8.80 2.21 -41.29
C GLU A 683 9.89 1.72 -40.32
N ARG A 684 10.39 2.63 -39.48
CA ARG A 684 11.42 2.32 -38.48
C ARG A 684 10.78 2.35 -37.10
N VAL A 685 11.05 1.33 -36.30
CA VAL A 685 10.55 1.22 -34.93
C VAL A 685 11.67 1.37 -33.92
N ARG A 686 11.42 2.13 -32.85
CA ARG A 686 12.25 2.19 -31.64
C ARG A 686 11.45 1.81 -30.42
N ASN A 687 12.05 1.04 -29.54
CA ASN A 687 11.50 0.75 -28.23
C ASN A 687 12.30 1.52 -27.17
N ILE A 688 11.61 2.33 -26.40
CA ILE A 688 12.17 3.15 -25.33
C ILE A 688 11.67 2.56 -24.01
N TYR A 689 12.57 2.08 -23.18
CA TYR A 689 12.26 1.45 -21.90
C TYR A 689 12.60 2.43 -20.79
N LEU A 690 11.57 2.93 -20.10
CA LEU A 690 11.73 3.66 -18.84
C LEU A 690 11.64 2.64 -17.70
N LEU A 691 12.81 2.23 -17.20
CA LEU A 691 12.88 1.29 -16.08
C LEU A 691 12.32 1.96 -14.82
N ALA A 692 11.57 1.21 -14.01
CA ALA A 692 10.78 1.74 -12.88
C ALA A 692 9.85 2.91 -13.23
N GLY A 693 9.51 3.08 -14.52
CA GLY A 693 8.73 4.22 -15.00
C GLY A 693 9.45 5.56 -14.85
N GLY A 694 10.78 5.55 -14.80
CA GLY A 694 11.60 6.75 -14.59
C GLY A 694 11.87 7.08 -13.12
N MET A 695 11.30 6.34 -12.17
CA MET A 695 11.65 6.46 -10.74
C MET A 695 12.99 5.76 -10.44
N PRO A 696 13.61 5.99 -9.27
CA PRO A 696 14.86 5.33 -8.94
C PRO A 696 14.70 3.80 -8.90
N VAL A 697 15.49 3.11 -9.72
CA VAL A 697 15.27 1.72 -10.11
C VAL A 697 15.57 0.72 -8.98
N ASN A 698 16.46 1.10 -8.05
CA ASN A 698 16.85 0.28 -6.90
C ASN A 698 15.67 -0.01 -5.95
N PHE A 699 14.67 0.88 -5.87
CA PHE A 699 13.51 0.70 -5.00
C PHE A 699 12.44 -0.25 -5.56
N LEU A 700 12.56 -0.73 -6.81
CA LEU A 700 11.69 -1.81 -7.30
C LEU A 700 11.93 -3.14 -6.58
N TYR A 701 13.12 -3.31 -5.99
CA TYR A 701 13.54 -4.56 -5.35
C TYR A 701 13.83 -4.32 -3.87
N TYR A 702 15.11 -4.16 -3.51
CA TYR A 702 15.55 -4.17 -2.12
C TYR A 702 16.05 -2.82 -1.62
N GLY A 703 16.19 -1.81 -2.49
CA GLY A 703 16.85 -0.56 -2.11
C GLY A 703 18.30 -0.81 -1.68
N VAL A 704 18.79 -0.02 -0.71
CA VAL A 704 20.10 -0.25 -0.07
C VAL A 704 19.97 -1.39 0.96
N PRO A 705 20.88 -2.39 0.99
CA PRO A 705 20.80 -3.49 1.93
C PRO A 705 20.75 -3.06 3.41
N SER A 706 20.02 -3.82 4.23
CA SER A 706 19.78 -3.50 5.65
C SER A 706 21.07 -3.32 6.45
N GLU A 707 22.13 -4.07 6.16
CA GLU A 707 23.42 -3.98 6.85
C GLU A 707 24.06 -2.58 6.77
N MET A 708 23.94 -1.95 5.59
CA MET A 708 24.40 -0.59 5.36
C MET A 708 23.41 0.42 5.95
N PHE A 709 22.13 0.20 5.69
CA PHE A 709 21.09 1.13 6.07
C PHE A 709 20.87 1.20 7.59
N ASP A 710 21.18 0.14 8.34
CA ASP A 710 21.24 0.12 9.81
C ASP A 710 22.16 1.23 10.35
N ARG A 711 23.36 1.38 9.77
CA ARG A 711 24.30 2.47 10.16
C ARG A 711 23.76 3.84 9.83
N VAL A 712 23.20 3.98 8.62
CA VAL A 712 22.66 5.25 8.13
C VAL A 712 21.48 5.70 9.00
N LEU A 713 20.57 4.77 9.34
CA LEU A 713 19.42 5.07 10.19
C LEU A 713 19.82 5.33 11.64
N LYS A 714 20.83 4.62 12.18
CA LYS A 714 21.40 4.96 13.49
C LYS A 714 21.87 6.42 13.50
N GLN A 715 22.67 6.83 12.52
CA GLN A 715 23.18 8.20 12.42
C GLN A 715 22.03 9.23 12.27
N LEU A 716 21.01 8.93 11.47
CA LEU A 716 19.83 9.78 11.29
C LEU A 716 19.06 9.96 12.62
N MET A 717 18.88 8.88 13.39
CA MET A 717 18.17 8.91 14.67
C MET A 717 18.99 9.60 15.76
N GLN A 718 20.32 9.39 15.78
CA GLN A 718 21.24 10.12 16.66
C GLN A 718 21.15 11.62 16.40
N LEU A 719 21.22 12.03 15.14
CA LEU A 719 21.11 13.43 14.74
C LEU A 719 19.75 14.04 15.11
N SER A 720 18.67 13.25 14.98
CA SER A 720 17.33 13.63 15.42
C SER A 720 17.26 13.87 16.93
N CYS A 721 17.83 12.97 17.73
CA CYS A 721 17.89 13.13 19.18
C CYS A 721 18.76 14.33 19.58
N TRP A 722 19.91 14.51 18.92
CA TRP A 722 20.80 15.63 19.16
C TRP A 722 20.07 16.97 18.96
N LEU A 723 19.37 17.15 17.83
CA LEU A 723 18.65 18.40 17.56
C LEU A 723 17.55 18.67 18.60
N VAL A 724 16.85 17.62 19.03
CA VAL A 724 15.84 17.70 20.09
C VAL A 724 16.44 18.07 21.45
N GLU A 725 17.59 17.50 21.79
CA GLU A 725 18.29 17.80 23.04
C GLU A 725 18.76 19.26 23.09
N GLN A 726 19.29 19.78 21.98
CA GLN A 726 19.65 21.19 21.87
C GLN A 726 18.43 22.11 22.06
N HIS A 727 17.30 21.80 21.42
CA HIS A 727 16.06 22.55 21.59
C HIS A 727 15.55 22.52 23.04
N LYS A 728 15.51 21.34 23.68
CA LYS A 728 15.04 21.18 25.07
C LYS A 728 15.92 21.89 26.09
N THR A 729 17.23 21.92 25.88
CA THR A 729 18.19 22.57 26.78
C THR A 729 18.31 24.08 26.54
N GLY A 730 17.64 24.59 25.50
CA GLY A 730 17.72 26.00 25.10
C GLY A 730 19.11 26.39 24.60
N GLN A 731 19.93 25.41 24.20
CA GLN A 731 21.22 25.70 23.58
C GLN A 731 20.99 26.28 22.18
N PRO A 732 21.61 27.43 21.85
CA PRO A 732 21.36 28.09 20.58
C PRO A 732 21.97 27.28 19.43
N VAL A 733 21.12 26.63 18.65
CA VAL A 733 21.50 26.02 17.37
C VAL A 733 21.38 27.08 16.28
N PRO A 734 22.43 27.33 15.47
CA PRO A 734 22.36 28.32 14.41
C PRO A 734 21.30 27.93 13.37
N ALA A 735 20.53 28.91 12.90
CA ALA A 735 19.54 28.74 11.84
C ALA A 735 20.22 28.62 10.47
N LYS A 736 20.92 27.51 10.27
CA LYS A 736 21.71 27.16 9.08
C LYS A 736 21.61 25.66 8.82
N ILE A 737 22.17 25.23 7.70
CA ILE A 737 22.39 23.81 7.43
C ILE A 737 23.55 23.31 8.29
N LEU A 738 23.35 22.19 8.98
CA LEU A 738 24.33 21.56 9.86
C LEU A 738 24.53 20.11 9.46
N ALA A 739 25.60 19.84 8.72
CA ALA A 739 25.91 18.51 8.23
C ALA A 739 26.85 17.75 9.16
N VAL A 740 26.57 16.45 9.31
CA VAL A 740 27.48 15.52 9.99
C VAL A 740 28.80 15.44 9.21
N ASP A 741 29.91 15.33 9.94
CA ASP A 741 31.30 15.35 9.47
C ASP A 741 31.79 16.72 8.95
N LYS A 742 30.96 17.76 9.06
CA LYS A 742 31.31 19.14 8.70
C LYS A 742 31.08 20.09 9.87
N GLU A 743 29.82 20.38 10.17
CA GLU A 743 29.42 21.26 11.26
C GLU A 743 29.14 20.48 12.55
N ILE A 744 28.78 19.19 12.44
CA ILE A 744 28.51 18.30 13.56
C ILE A 744 29.47 17.11 13.49
N SER A 745 30.24 16.89 14.55
CA SER A 745 31.14 15.73 14.66
C SER A 745 30.41 14.47 15.13
N LEU A 746 30.93 13.30 14.80
CA LEU A 746 30.41 12.02 15.31
C LEU A 746 30.47 11.92 16.85
N GLN A 747 31.46 12.57 17.48
CA GLN A 747 31.57 12.65 18.93
C GLN A 747 30.38 13.38 19.56
N GLU A 748 29.90 14.46 18.92
CA GLU A 748 28.69 15.18 19.37
C GLU A 748 27.42 14.34 19.25
N LEU A 749 27.41 13.33 18.37
CA LEU A 749 26.31 12.37 18.23
C LEU A 749 26.44 11.18 19.19
N GLY A 750 27.49 11.14 20.02
CA GLY A 750 27.78 10.02 20.91
C GLY A 750 28.21 8.75 20.16
N ASP A 751 28.82 8.89 18.98
CA ASP A 751 29.34 7.78 18.19
C ASP A 751 30.86 7.68 18.38
N GLU A 752 31.31 6.72 19.19
CA GLU A 752 32.71 6.30 19.27
C GLU A 752 32.93 5.22 18.20
N SER A 753 33.32 5.66 16.99
CA SER A 753 33.65 4.91 15.76
C SER A 753 33.67 3.37 15.83
#